data_AF-A0A061D805-F1
#
_entry.id   AF-A0A061D805-F1
#
_cell.length_a   1.000
_cell.length_b   1.000
_cell.length_c   1.000
_cell.angle_alpha   90.00
_cell.angle_beta   90.00
_cell.angle_gamma   90.00
#
_symmetry.space_group_name_H-M   'P 1'
#
loop_
_entity.id
_entity.type
_entity.pdbx_description
1 polymer ?
#
loop_
_entity_poly.entity_id
_entity_poly.type
_entity_poly.pdbx_seq_one_letter_code
_entity_poly.pdbx_strand_id
1 'polypeptide(L)'
;MAITAEAEGFRTENDLLERVLSVDFYRDLPKDIPNQLPDVQSSIRWDTPLEPLPIQFENVETYQRSFFPLYMIECLQMLASSKYMSMAYPLRVSEVGCNKSGRFVEITLKSSAVMPFVCGDIALLYVGQPGHDIVPKNDAETMQVDTLPKDADEGPAYVVVPDDHPLYQDTLKHALGFVLEAKRRICTLQVLAMPPRFCNPKTFDIRSVERLEAIQELILWSRSKSGSKKFSGMGRGDSDKEVWYLSKLCSFTTALREFQALRGLPRMPLQEKLLMGSVEPPQDQPVSDMDKDTYLEGIRIPKMLRKSLEASYNAAQLRAIRNSLNSNGITLIQGPPGTGKTTTIIGIISAILEQDFLPYDSDAKTEPSTETPGTSDASQINKPAWFKYIDGNNMNEPLEIAFDKLSITDTQTTNGTHRYDSYACMKPAKSSSSEKVRVPTLRHSRRRILICAPSNAAIDEIVRRLVRPHTGGIFDADGNRLNPSVTRIGPNFHDDLTVYSLNNKIDMLGRKKYGHKFPQMKNHFRSRLVTETLLQSDIVCSTLSACGSMDMVKNHAMFHTLIIDEATQAVELSTLIALRLGCSRVVLVGDPCQLSATVCSNVAVSLKYDRSLFQRLQMCGYPVNLLDIQYRMDPGISRFPSMYFYKSQLKDAPSVYQRQQRDWREFPLLRPAVFYAIDSMQSKDETSYKNEMEANLVCQLLDMILTVLKAERGYKPELLEQRIAVITTYSAQVALLKETIAMRHPQLVAPPVEKEKKKKVKEPVPPGPQLPKLLIDVSTVDGFQGMEKEIVIFSAVRTGYVGQKNAAQKTLREITPPNVLTIDNEPHDPDAAQQFANQMQEYVDGILTGKTTSTIPDVVDVSFIADRRRINVAITRACRNLFIIGNPRFLLRHTHWQALYHHYAQCGGVFICKPERGKMRENYLQTWGRDYLLRDKQARKRYLKNPLLSKLILKIMGWDAKTADEEITDQQPATAQQANKTPANQQP
;
A
#
# COMPACT_ATOMS: atom_id res chain seq x y z
N MET A 1 10.62 21.60 36.32
CA MET A 1 10.15 20.21 36.12
C MET A 1 8.62 20.10 36.07
N ALA A 2 7.85 20.70 36.98
CA ALA A 2 6.38 20.69 36.86
C ALA A 2 5.84 21.57 35.71
N ILE A 3 6.47 22.72 35.43
CA ILE A 3 6.08 23.64 34.32
C ILE A 3 6.43 23.06 32.94
N THR A 4 7.46 22.21 32.85
CA THR A 4 7.88 21.56 31.59
C THR A 4 6.94 20.42 31.19
N ALA A 5 6.29 19.75 32.15
CA ALA A 5 5.34 18.68 31.85
C ALA A 5 4.02 19.18 31.22
N GLU A 6 3.54 20.38 31.60
CA GLU A 6 2.37 21.01 30.99
C GLU A 6 2.64 21.59 29.58
N ALA A 7 3.89 21.96 29.29
CA ALA A 7 4.30 22.57 28.01
C ALA A 7 4.40 21.56 26.85
N GLU A 8 4.48 20.27 27.14
CA GLU A 8 4.57 19.19 26.14
C GLU A 8 3.23 18.48 25.87
N GLY A 9 2.14 18.89 26.52
CA GLY A 9 0.81 18.27 26.34
C GLY A 9 0.05 18.77 25.10
N PHE A 10 -0.59 17.85 24.36
CA PHE A 10 -1.34 18.15 23.12
C PHE A 10 -2.84 18.38 23.38
N ARG A 11 -3.24 19.61 23.71
CA ARG A 11 -4.63 19.94 24.07
C ARG A 11 -5.50 20.28 22.88
N THR A 12 -4.95 20.84 21.80
CA THR A 12 -5.68 21.34 20.62
C THR A 12 -4.95 21.04 19.30
N GLU A 13 -5.65 21.14 18.17
CA GLU A 13 -5.04 20.99 16.83
C GLU A 13 -4.06 22.14 16.54
N ASN A 14 -4.34 23.30 17.11
CA ASN A 14 -3.47 24.47 17.04
C ASN A 14 -2.09 24.20 17.65
N ASP A 15 -1.93 23.27 18.59
CA ASP A 15 -0.62 22.97 19.18
C ASP A 15 0.34 22.34 18.14
N LEU A 16 -0.19 21.54 17.21
CA LEU A 16 0.59 21.03 16.07
C LEU A 16 0.91 22.16 15.09
N LEU A 17 -0.09 22.99 14.75
CA LEU A 17 0.11 24.10 13.81
C LEU A 17 1.09 25.14 14.38
N GLU A 18 1.08 25.41 15.68
CA GLU A 18 2.08 26.29 16.33
C GLU A 18 3.50 25.76 16.07
N ARG A 19 3.72 24.44 16.15
CA ARG A 19 5.03 23.82 15.87
C ARG A 19 5.38 23.88 14.39
N VAL A 20 4.50 23.39 13.52
CA VAL A 20 4.75 23.32 12.07
C VAL A 20 4.93 24.71 11.45
N LEU A 21 4.08 25.67 11.81
CA LEU A 21 4.16 27.03 11.24
C LEU A 21 5.29 27.85 11.88
N SER A 22 5.87 27.41 13.00
CA SER A 22 7.08 28.02 13.56
C SER A 22 8.37 27.64 12.83
N VAL A 23 8.35 26.64 11.96
CA VAL A 23 9.54 26.16 11.23
C VAL A 23 10.06 27.24 10.28
N ASP A 24 11.37 27.46 10.26
CA ASP A 24 12.04 28.31 9.27
C ASP A 24 12.20 27.56 7.94
N PHE A 25 11.50 28.02 6.90
CA PHE A 25 11.56 27.43 5.56
C PHE A 25 12.99 27.30 5.01
N TYR A 26 13.88 28.26 5.30
CA TYR A 26 15.24 28.26 4.75
C TYR A 26 16.19 27.42 5.59
N ARG A 27 16.14 27.59 6.90
CA ARG A 27 17.09 26.95 7.83
C ARG A 27 16.67 25.55 8.28
N ASP A 28 15.40 25.38 8.65
CA ASP A 28 14.91 24.17 9.33
C ASP A 28 14.44 23.09 8.33
N LEU A 29 14.38 23.41 7.03
CA LEU A 29 14.06 22.48 5.94
C LEU A 29 15.25 22.35 4.95
N PRO A 30 16.37 21.74 5.38
CA PRO A 30 17.54 21.54 4.53
C PRO A 30 17.28 20.44 3.47
N LYS A 31 18.08 20.45 2.39
CA LYS A 31 18.01 19.43 1.33
C LYS A 31 18.42 18.05 1.85
N ASP A 32 19.46 18.01 2.66
CA ASP A 32 19.95 16.83 3.36
C ASP A 32 19.84 17.05 4.88
N ILE A 33 19.05 16.22 5.56
CA ILE A 33 18.96 16.28 7.02
C ILE A 33 20.25 15.68 7.61
N PRO A 34 20.89 16.33 8.59
CA PRO A 34 22.03 15.75 9.29
C PRO A 34 21.66 14.39 9.91
N ASN A 35 22.51 13.38 9.75
CA ASN A 35 22.29 12.06 10.36
C ASN A 35 22.51 12.05 11.89
N GLN A 36 22.90 13.19 12.49
CA GLN A 36 23.16 13.30 13.92
C GLN A 36 21.87 13.65 14.68
N LEU A 37 21.54 12.85 15.69
CA LEU A 37 20.34 13.03 16.51
C LEU A 37 20.20 14.43 17.14
N PRO A 38 21.26 15.09 17.65
CA PRO A 38 21.14 16.43 18.25
C PRO A 38 20.67 17.50 17.27
N ASP A 39 21.12 17.43 16.01
CA ASP A 39 20.75 18.39 14.96
C ASP A 39 19.29 18.20 14.53
N VAL A 40 18.84 16.94 14.46
CA VAL A 40 17.43 16.62 14.17
C VAL A 40 16.54 17.08 15.31
N GLN A 41 16.97 16.86 16.55
CA GLN A 41 16.24 17.25 17.75
C GLN A 41 16.08 18.77 17.86
N SER A 42 17.12 19.55 17.54
CA SER A 42 17.04 21.01 17.51
C SER A 42 16.09 21.49 16.40
N SER A 43 16.11 20.85 15.23
CA SER A 43 15.25 21.17 14.09
C SER A 43 13.74 20.99 14.40
N ILE A 44 13.37 19.97 15.17
CA ILE A 44 11.99 19.77 15.62
C ILE A 44 11.62 20.57 16.88
N ARG A 45 12.55 21.37 17.42
CA ARG A 45 12.34 22.24 18.59
C ARG A 45 11.84 21.46 19.80
N TRP A 46 12.54 20.36 20.08
CA TRP A 46 12.18 19.38 21.10
C TRP A 46 13.30 19.23 22.13
N ASP A 47 13.00 19.42 23.41
CA ASP A 47 14.01 19.43 24.47
C ASP A 47 14.37 18.04 24.98
N THR A 48 13.43 17.10 24.90
CA THR A 48 13.61 15.74 25.42
C THR A 48 14.42 14.89 24.43
N PRO A 49 15.39 14.08 24.88
CA PRO A 49 16.16 13.22 23.99
C PRO A 49 15.29 12.31 23.12
N LEU A 50 15.71 12.11 21.87
CA LEU A 50 15.06 11.18 20.94
C LEU A 50 15.41 9.74 21.31
N GLU A 51 14.39 8.94 21.62
CA GLU A 51 14.52 7.53 21.99
C GLU A 51 13.77 6.62 21.01
N PRO A 52 14.22 5.37 20.80
CA PRO A 52 13.48 4.38 20.02
C PRO A 52 12.11 4.10 20.63
N LEU A 53 11.09 3.90 19.79
CA LEU A 53 9.75 3.59 20.28
C LEU A 53 9.72 2.30 21.11
N PRO A 54 9.17 2.31 22.33
CA PRO A 54 9.02 1.11 23.13
C PRO A 54 7.94 0.20 22.55
N ILE A 55 8.01 -1.08 22.90
CA ILE A 55 7.03 -2.09 22.44
C ILE A 55 5.73 -1.97 23.25
N GLN A 56 5.85 -1.74 24.55
CA GLN A 56 4.76 -1.57 25.50
C GLN A 56 4.76 -0.14 26.05
N PHE A 57 3.58 0.36 26.38
CA PHE A 57 3.40 1.71 26.93
C PHE A 57 2.62 1.61 28.23
N GLU A 58 3.14 2.21 29.29
CA GLU A 58 2.50 2.19 30.62
C GLU A 58 1.17 2.96 30.63
N ASN A 59 1.11 4.07 29.90
CA ASN A 59 -0.04 4.95 29.86
C ASN A 59 -0.08 5.74 28.53
N VAL A 60 -1.18 6.46 28.30
CA VAL A 60 -1.37 7.26 27.07
C VAL A 60 -0.37 8.42 26.98
N GLU A 61 0.02 9.01 28.10
CA GLU A 61 0.93 10.15 28.11
C GLU A 61 2.31 9.74 27.59
N THR A 62 2.84 8.60 28.06
CA THR A 62 4.09 8.00 27.54
C THR A 62 3.97 7.69 26.05
N TYR A 63 2.84 7.09 25.63
CA TYR A 63 2.59 6.83 24.20
C TYR A 63 2.67 8.11 23.36
N GLN A 64 1.95 9.15 23.77
CA GLN A 64 1.92 10.43 23.06
C GLN A 64 3.29 11.11 23.05
N ARG A 65 4.01 11.11 24.17
CA ARG A 65 5.35 11.70 24.28
C ARG A 65 6.40 10.98 23.43
N SER A 66 6.34 9.64 23.32
CA SER A 66 7.29 8.88 22.50
C SER A 66 7.02 9.02 21.00
N PHE A 67 5.76 9.00 20.57
CA PHE A 67 5.41 9.08 19.14
C PHE A 67 5.54 10.48 18.55
N PHE A 68 5.18 11.51 19.32
CA PHE A 68 5.11 12.87 18.79
C PHE A 68 6.42 13.41 18.18
N PRO A 69 7.60 13.32 18.82
CA PRO A 69 8.83 13.84 18.22
C PRO A 69 9.18 13.13 16.92
N LEU A 70 8.99 11.80 16.83
CA LEU A 70 9.25 11.05 15.60
C LEU A 70 8.26 11.41 14.48
N TYR A 71 6.99 11.60 14.83
CA TYR A 71 5.97 12.14 13.94
C TYR A 71 6.35 13.53 13.42
N MET A 72 6.91 14.41 14.27
CA MET A 72 7.38 15.73 13.87
C MET A 72 8.58 15.65 12.93
N ILE A 73 9.54 14.75 13.17
CA ILE A 73 10.68 14.50 12.25
C ILE A 73 10.15 14.13 10.87
N GLU A 74 9.17 13.24 10.80
CA GLU A 74 8.57 12.81 9.54
C GLU A 74 7.83 13.96 8.83
N CYS A 75 7.08 14.78 9.59
CA CYS A 75 6.42 15.98 9.03
C CYS A 75 7.42 16.96 8.43
N LEU A 76 8.53 17.24 9.11
CA LEU A 76 9.57 18.14 8.59
C LEU A 76 10.27 17.55 7.36
N GLN A 77 10.56 16.24 7.38
CA GLN A 77 11.16 15.57 6.22
C GLN A 77 10.24 15.62 5.01
N MET A 78 8.92 15.44 5.19
CA MET A 78 7.93 15.59 4.13
C MET A 78 7.91 17.02 3.55
N LEU A 79 7.98 18.05 4.40
CA LEU A 79 8.05 19.44 3.98
C LEU A 79 9.36 19.75 3.24
N ALA A 80 10.49 19.24 3.73
CA ALA A 80 11.79 19.40 3.10
C ALA A 80 11.83 18.71 1.72
N SER A 81 11.38 17.46 1.62
CA SER A 81 11.27 16.75 0.34
C SER A 81 10.36 17.49 -0.63
N SER A 82 9.23 18.04 -0.15
CA SER A 82 8.33 18.82 -1.00
C SER A 82 9.00 20.09 -1.54
N LYS A 83 9.71 20.84 -0.70
CA LYS A 83 10.46 22.05 -1.06
C LYS A 83 11.37 21.81 -2.26
N TYR A 84 12.13 20.71 -2.30
CA TYR A 84 13.12 20.47 -3.36
C TYR A 84 12.63 19.62 -4.54
N MET A 85 11.56 18.83 -4.38
CA MET A 85 11.14 17.85 -5.40
C MET A 85 9.83 18.19 -6.12
N SER A 86 8.95 18.99 -5.51
CA SER A 86 7.56 19.14 -6.00
C SER A 86 6.92 20.50 -5.73
N MET A 87 7.68 21.46 -5.20
CA MET A 87 7.17 22.79 -4.89
C MET A 87 6.73 23.51 -6.17
N ALA A 88 5.54 24.13 -6.11
CA ALA A 88 4.99 24.87 -7.23
C ALA A 88 5.70 26.23 -7.42
N TYR A 89 5.68 26.75 -8.66
CA TYR A 89 6.15 28.11 -8.90
C TYR A 89 5.38 29.14 -8.04
N PRO A 90 6.07 30.15 -7.49
CA PRO A 90 5.43 31.17 -6.67
C PRO A 90 4.36 31.95 -7.44
N LEU A 91 3.17 32.07 -6.85
CA LEU A 91 2.09 32.89 -7.39
C LEU A 91 2.14 34.28 -6.77
N ARG A 92 2.07 35.31 -7.62
CA ARG A 92 1.91 36.69 -7.16
C ARG A 92 0.54 36.87 -6.50
N VAL A 93 0.51 37.45 -5.31
CA VAL A 93 -0.71 37.67 -4.52
C VAL A 93 -0.77 39.08 -3.94
N SER A 94 -1.99 39.53 -3.60
CA SER A 94 -2.23 40.73 -2.82
C SER A 94 -3.13 40.43 -1.62
N GLU A 95 -2.86 41.09 -0.49
CA GLU A 95 -3.69 40.96 0.70
C GLU A 95 -5.03 41.67 0.50
N VAL A 96 -6.11 40.98 0.90
CA VAL A 96 -7.49 41.48 0.87
C VAL A 96 -8.01 41.76 2.28
N GLY A 97 -7.56 41.00 3.28
CA GLY A 97 -7.95 41.21 4.66
C GLY A 97 -7.19 40.30 5.62
N CYS A 98 -7.15 40.73 6.88
CA CYS A 98 -6.45 40.03 7.95
C CYS A 98 -7.32 40.04 9.21
N ASN A 99 -7.52 38.86 9.79
CA ASN A 99 -8.18 38.68 11.10
C ASN A 99 -7.20 38.09 12.11
N LYS A 100 -7.12 38.67 13.31
CA LYS A 100 -6.24 38.16 14.38
C LYS A 100 -7.02 37.20 15.27
N SER A 101 -6.49 35.99 15.46
CA SER A 101 -7.11 34.95 16.30
C SER A 101 -6.06 34.31 17.21
N GLY A 102 -5.90 34.86 18.42
CA GLY A 102 -4.87 34.39 19.36
C GLY A 102 -3.45 34.59 18.82
N ARG A 103 -2.63 33.51 18.82
CA ARG A 103 -1.26 33.51 18.26
C ARG A 103 -1.20 33.46 16.74
N PHE A 104 -2.31 33.12 16.10
CA PHE A 104 -2.41 33.02 14.66
C PHE A 104 -3.03 34.27 14.05
N VAL A 105 -2.67 34.51 12.80
CA VAL A 105 -3.29 35.52 11.96
C VAL A 105 -3.83 34.84 10.71
N GLU A 106 -5.10 35.11 10.42
CA GLU A 106 -5.76 34.64 9.21
C GLU A 106 -5.66 35.72 8.13
N ILE A 107 -4.88 35.47 7.10
CA ILE A 107 -4.64 36.38 5.99
C ILE A 107 -5.41 35.87 4.77
N THR A 108 -6.29 36.70 4.22
CA THR A 108 -7.00 36.42 2.97
C THR A 108 -6.25 37.09 1.82
N LEU A 109 -5.78 36.28 0.88
CA LEU A 109 -4.97 36.66 -0.26
C LEU A 109 -5.74 36.47 -1.56
N LYS A 110 -5.49 37.34 -2.54
CA LYS A 110 -6.07 37.26 -3.89
C LYS A 110 -4.96 37.20 -4.93
N SER A 111 -5.17 36.39 -5.97
CA SER A 111 -4.28 36.32 -7.14
C SER A 111 -5.04 36.64 -8.42
N SER A 112 -4.31 37.06 -9.45
CA SER A 112 -4.82 37.11 -10.82
C SER A 112 -4.95 35.71 -11.42
N ALA A 113 -4.07 34.78 -11.02
CA ALA A 113 -4.01 33.39 -11.47
C ALA A 113 -4.92 32.47 -10.65
N VAL A 114 -5.20 31.28 -11.18
CA VAL A 114 -5.92 30.25 -10.44
C VAL A 114 -5.01 29.67 -9.36
N MET A 115 -5.54 29.59 -8.15
CA MET A 115 -4.83 29.10 -6.98
C MET A 115 -4.95 27.56 -6.86
N PRO A 116 -3.86 26.79 -6.86
CA PRO A 116 -3.87 25.32 -6.83
C PRO A 116 -3.94 24.75 -5.40
N PHE A 117 -4.55 25.50 -4.48
CA PHE A 117 -4.65 25.14 -3.06
C PHE A 117 -5.97 24.43 -2.76
N VAL A 118 -5.91 23.50 -1.81
CA VAL A 118 -7.05 22.87 -1.17
C VAL A 118 -6.93 23.08 0.34
N CYS A 119 -8.06 23.09 1.05
CA CYS A 119 -8.08 23.12 2.51
C CYS A 119 -7.19 22.00 3.07
N GLY A 120 -6.31 22.34 4.02
CA GLY A 120 -5.34 21.42 4.59
C GLY A 120 -3.97 21.42 3.93
N ASP A 121 -3.74 22.21 2.89
CA ASP A 121 -2.42 22.41 2.30
C ASP A 121 -1.54 23.33 3.17
N ILE A 122 -0.23 23.10 3.14
CA ILE A 122 0.78 24.03 3.66
C ILE A 122 1.35 24.82 2.49
N ALA A 123 1.46 26.13 2.68
CA ALA A 123 1.97 27.05 1.69
C ALA A 123 3.09 27.91 2.27
N LEU A 124 4.04 28.30 1.42
CA LEU A 124 5.05 29.31 1.74
C LEU A 124 4.53 30.68 1.29
N LEU A 125 4.35 31.58 2.24
CA LEU A 125 4.09 33.00 2.00
C LEU A 125 5.40 33.76 2.19
N TYR A 126 5.84 34.53 1.21
CA TYR A 126 7.05 35.35 1.35
C TYR A 126 6.96 36.65 0.54
N VAL A 127 7.86 37.58 0.86
CA VAL A 127 8.01 38.84 0.13
C VAL A 127 9.30 38.82 -0.67
N GLY A 128 9.21 39.12 -1.97
CA GLY A 128 10.35 39.13 -2.89
C GLY A 128 10.28 40.26 -3.92
N GLN A 129 11.32 40.35 -4.76
CA GLN A 129 11.37 41.31 -5.86
C GLN A 129 10.42 40.91 -7.01
N PRO A 130 9.98 41.84 -7.86
CA PRO A 130 9.20 41.50 -9.05
C PRO A 130 9.94 40.50 -9.96
N GLY A 131 9.23 39.47 -10.45
CA GLY A 131 9.77 38.50 -11.41
C GLY A 131 10.13 37.12 -10.82
N HIS A 132 9.96 36.89 -9.52
CA HIS A 132 10.08 35.55 -8.90
C HIS A 132 8.96 34.57 -9.34
N ASP A 133 7.94 35.05 -10.06
CA ASP A 133 6.85 34.27 -10.64
C ASP A 133 7.14 33.78 -12.07
N ILE A 134 8.28 34.17 -12.66
CA ILE A 134 8.61 33.90 -14.06
C ILE A 134 9.40 32.60 -14.19
N VAL A 135 8.92 31.69 -15.04
CA VAL A 135 9.67 30.51 -15.48
C VAL A 135 10.79 30.97 -16.44
N PRO A 136 12.07 30.60 -16.21
CA PRO A 136 13.19 31.02 -17.05
C PRO A 136 12.98 30.70 -18.55
N LYS A 137 13.33 31.65 -19.42
CA LYS A 137 13.06 31.56 -20.88
C LYS A 137 13.79 30.42 -21.60
N ASN A 138 14.85 29.84 -21.03
CA ASN A 138 15.58 28.74 -21.66
C ASN A 138 14.81 27.42 -21.68
N ASP A 139 13.73 27.30 -20.91
CA ASP A 139 12.81 26.15 -20.94
C ASP A 139 11.49 26.47 -21.68
N ALA A 140 11.36 27.68 -22.23
CA ALA A 140 10.10 28.22 -22.77
C ALA A 140 9.70 27.70 -24.15
N GLU A 141 10.51 26.87 -24.84
CA GLU A 141 10.06 26.20 -26.07
C GLU A 141 8.97 25.14 -25.81
N THR A 142 8.68 24.80 -24.54
CA THR A 142 7.64 23.83 -24.17
C THR A 142 6.34 24.40 -23.59
N MET A 143 6.10 25.73 -23.56
CA MET A 143 4.87 26.25 -22.94
C MET A 143 4.17 27.37 -23.73
N GLN A 144 3.14 27.00 -24.51
CA GLN A 144 2.08 27.94 -24.90
C GLN A 144 1.04 28.07 -23.77
N VAL A 145 1.01 29.23 -23.15
CA VAL A 145 0.02 29.66 -22.15
C VAL A 145 -1.28 29.99 -22.87
N ASP A 146 -2.21 29.03 -23.04
CA ASP A 146 -3.60 29.37 -23.45
C ASP A 146 -4.68 28.28 -23.30
N THR A 147 -4.52 27.29 -22.41
CA THR A 147 -5.62 26.34 -22.13
C THR A 147 -5.71 25.97 -20.65
N LEU A 148 -6.58 26.67 -19.91
CA LEU A 148 -7.12 26.21 -18.62
C LEU A 148 -8.46 25.50 -18.88
N PRO A 149 -8.64 24.22 -18.50
CA PRO A 149 -9.95 23.55 -18.55
C PRO A 149 -10.94 24.17 -17.55
N LYS A 150 -12.24 24.12 -17.88
CA LYS A 150 -13.31 24.70 -17.05
C LYS A 150 -13.67 23.88 -15.81
N ASP A 151 -13.13 22.67 -15.65
CA ASP A 151 -13.45 21.74 -14.55
C ASP A 151 -12.24 21.58 -13.60
N ALA A 152 -12.52 21.67 -12.30
CA ALA A 152 -11.57 22.01 -11.25
C ALA A 152 -10.97 20.79 -10.51
N ASP A 153 -10.61 19.71 -11.22
CA ASP A 153 -10.16 18.46 -10.56
C ASP A 153 -8.81 17.89 -11.05
N GLU A 154 -8.12 18.52 -12.00
CA GLU A 154 -6.77 18.10 -12.40
C GLU A 154 -5.75 19.22 -12.09
N GLY A 155 -4.79 18.89 -11.21
CA GLY A 155 -3.79 19.82 -10.70
C GLY A 155 -2.85 20.36 -11.78
N PRO A 156 -2.20 21.53 -11.55
CA PRO A 156 -1.27 22.10 -12.51
C PRO A 156 -0.07 21.19 -12.73
N ALA A 157 0.42 21.11 -13.97
CA ALA A 157 1.67 20.43 -14.32
C ALA A 157 2.82 21.00 -13.45
N TYR A 158 3.44 20.14 -12.65
CA TYR A 158 4.50 20.51 -11.72
C TYR A 158 5.81 20.71 -12.48
N VAL A 159 6.18 21.96 -12.74
CA VAL A 159 7.56 22.33 -13.07
C VAL A 159 8.29 22.52 -11.75
N VAL A 160 9.33 21.71 -11.51
CA VAL A 160 10.15 21.82 -10.31
C VAL A 160 10.91 23.15 -10.35
N VAL A 161 10.79 23.95 -9.31
CA VAL A 161 11.51 25.22 -9.20
C VAL A 161 13.01 24.92 -9.07
N PRO A 162 13.87 25.38 -10.00
CA PRO A 162 15.29 25.03 -10.00
C PRO A 162 16.03 25.64 -8.80
N ASP A 163 17.09 24.98 -8.35
CA ASP A 163 17.83 25.33 -7.11
C ASP A 163 18.44 26.75 -7.15
N ASP A 164 18.66 27.33 -8.33
CA ASP A 164 19.16 28.69 -8.53
C ASP A 164 18.06 29.77 -8.53
N HIS A 165 16.80 29.37 -8.43
CA HIS A 165 15.67 30.28 -8.42
C HIS A 165 15.72 31.24 -7.21
N PRO A 166 15.44 32.55 -7.39
CA PRO A 166 15.51 33.56 -6.31
C PRO A 166 14.63 33.27 -5.08
N LEU A 167 13.66 32.37 -5.20
CA LEU A 167 12.85 31.85 -4.08
C LEU A 167 13.69 31.26 -2.95
N TYR A 168 14.82 30.62 -3.28
CA TYR A 168 15.70 29.97 -2.31
C TYR A 168 16.72 30.93 -1.67
N GLN A 169 16.70 32.22 -2.04
CA GLN A 169 17.48 33.24 -1.36
C GLN A 169 16.91 33.49 0.04
N ASP A 170 17.77 33.32 1.04
CA ASP A 170 17.37 33.42 2.44
C ASP A 170 16.86 34.82 2.79
N THR A 171 15.72 34.89 3.45
CA THR A 171 15.06 36.13 3.88
C THR A 171 14.36 35.92 5.21
N LEU A 172 14.14 37.00 5.97
CA LEU A 172 13.31 36.99 7.17
C LEU A 172 11.83 37.29 6.86
N LYS A 173 11.51 37.69 5.62
CA LYS A 173 10.15 38.07 5.20
C LYS A 173 9.37 36.89 4.65
N HIS A 174 9.34 35.78 5.40
CA HIS A 174 8.59 34.57 5.04
C HIS A 174 7.84 33.96 6.23
N ALA A 175 6.76 33.26 5.91
CA ALA A 175 5.98 32.47 6.85
C ALA A 175 5.49 31.20 6.16
N LEU A 176 5.47 30.10 6.89
CA LEU A 176 4.64 28.96 6.53
C LEU A 176 3.20 29.29 6.92
N GLY A 177 2.26 28.95 6.05
CA GLY A 177 0.83 29.15 6.25
C GLY A 177 0.04 27.87 6.03
N PHE A 178 -0.97 27.65 6.86
CA PHE A 178 -1.95 26.57 6.69
C PHE A 178 -3.18 27.08 5.95
N VAL A 179 -3.56 26.42 4.85
CA VAL A 179 -4.70 26.81 4.02
C VAL A 179 -6.01 26.39 4.71
N LEU A 180 -6.79 27.38 5.16
CA LEU A 180 -8.10 27.17 5.78
C LEU A 180 -9.20 27.02 4.71
N GLU A 181 -9.20 27.90 3.72
CA GLU A 181 -10.15 27.90 2.63
C GLU A 181 -9.46 28.36 1.34
N ALA A 182 -9.75 27.69 0.23
CA ALA A 182 -9.27 28.07 -1.08
C ALA A 182 -10.44 28.08 -2.08
N LYS A 183 -10.57 29.18 -2.81
CA LYS A 183 -11.44 29.37 -3.97
C LYS A 183 -10.55 29.66 -5.17
N ARG A 184 -11.13 29.63 -6.38
CA ARG A 184 -10.39 29.80 -7.65
C ARG A 184 -9.28 30.86 -7.63
N ARG A 185 -9.49 32.03 -7.02
CA ARG A 185 -8.50 33.14 -6.99
C ARG A 185 -8.28 33.76 -5.61
N ILE A 186 -8.84 33.16 -4.56
CA ILE A 186 -8.80 33.68 -3.20
C ILE A 186 -8.42 32.53 -2.27
N CYS A 187 -7.45 32.76 -1.39
CA CYS A 187 -6.99 31.78 -0.42
C CYS A 187 -6.89 32.45 0.95
N THR A 188 -7.39 31.79 1.99
CA THR A 188 -7.23 32.22 3.38
C THR A 188 -6.21 31.33 4.06
N LEU A 189 -5.12 31.93 4.50
CA LEU A 189 -4.01 31.28 5.18
C LEU A 189 -4.03 31.62 6.66
N GLN A 190 -3.82 30.63 7.50
CA GLN A 190 -3.47 30.82 8.89
C GLN A 190 -1.95 30.82 9.02
N VAL A 191 -1.36 31.91 9.51
CA VAL A 191 0.08 32.04 9.76
C VAL A 191 0.34 32.26 11.24
N LEU A 192 1.48 31.79 11.74
CA LEU A 192 1.91 32.08 13.10
C LEU A 192 2.48 33.50 13.15
N ALA A 193 1.94 34.35 14.02
CA ALA A 193 2.43 35.72 14.17
C ALA A 193 3.07 35.96 15.52
N MET A 194 2.78 35.18 16.56
CA MET A 194 3.37 35.33 17.89
C MET A 194 4.22 34.11 18.29
N PRO A 195 5.20 34.27 19.19
CA PRO A 195 5.99 33.15 19.69
C PRO A 195 5.10 32.01 20.23
N PRO A 196 5.41 30.75 19.88
CA PRO A 196 4.59 29.60 20.24
C PRO A 196 4.69 29.27 21.74
N ARG A 197 3.74 28.52 22.29
CA ARG A 197 3.68 28.22 23.74
C ARG A 197 4.91 27.48 24.29
N PHE A 198 5.50 26.64 23.45
CA PHE A 198 6.65 25.82 23.81
C PHE A 198 7.98 26.56 23.63
N CYS A 199 7.97 27.82 23.18
CA CYS A 199 9.21 28.55 22.93
C CYS A 199 10.05 28.65 24.21
N ASN A 200 11.32 28.28 24.09
CA ASN A 200 12.31 28.49 25.13
C ASN A 200 13.65 28.89 24.50
N PRO A 201 14.61 29.44 25.28
CA PRO A 201 15.88 29.92 24.72
C PRO A 201 16.73 28.87 24.01
N LYS A 202 16.47 27.57 24.20
CA LYS A 202 17.19 26.47 23.53
C LYS A 202 16.54 26.08 22.20
N THR A 203 15.23 26.24 22.07
CA THR A 203 14.44 25.78 20.90
C THR A 203 13.96 26.91 19.99
N PHE A 204 14.01 28.15 20.47
CA PHE A 204 13.54 29.33 19.75
C PHE A 204 14.61 30.42 19.82
N ASP A 205 15.38 30.54 18.74
CA ASP A 205 16.52 31.44 18.66
C ASP A 205 16.12 32.85 18.21
N ILE A 206 17.05 33.81 18.30
CA ILE A 206 16.82 35.23 17.99
C ILE A 206 16.28 35.40 16.57
N ARG A 207 16.84 34.67 15.60
CA ARG A 207 16.39 34.73 14.20
C ARG A 207 14.91 34.34 14.06
N SER A 208 14.44 33.34 14.80
CA SER A 208 13.03 32.92 14.79
C SER A 208 12.10 34.04 15.29
N VAL A 209 12.57 34.85 16.24
CA VAL A 209 11.84 36.02 16.77
C VAL A 209 11.82 37.14 15.73
N GLU A 210 12.97 37.52 15.18
CA GLU A 210 13.10 38.57 14.16
C GLU A 210 12.22 38.28 12.94
N ARG A 211 12.14 37.01 12.51
CA ARG A 211 11.26 36.60 11.42
C ARG A 211 9.77 36.81 11.74
N LEU A 212 9.33 36.48 12.96
CA LEU A 212 7.94 36.72 13.37
C LEU A 212 7.63 38.21 13.42
N GLU A 213 8.56 39.03 13.92
CA GLU A 213 8.43 40.49 13.93
C GLU A 213 8.31 41.06 12.52
N ALA A 214 9.18 40.62 11.59
CA ALA A 214 9.11 41.03 10.19
C ALA A 214 7.74 40.72 9.54
N ILE A 215 7.17 39.54 9.82
CA ILE A 215 5.83 39.18 9.33
C ILE A 215 4.73 40.03 9.98
N GLN A 216 4.83 40.30 11.28
CA GLN A 216 3.89 41.21 11.96
C GLN A 216 3.91 42.61 11.35
N GLU A 217 5.09 43.16 11.11
CA GLU A 217 5.27 44.48 10.48
C GLU A 217 4.65 44.52 9.08
N LEU A 218 4.89 43.50 8.27
CA LEU A 218 4.32 43.40 6.92
C LEU A 218 2.79 43.37 6.93
N ILE A 219 2.19 42.63 7.86
CA ILE A 219 0.73 42.57 8.05
C ILE A 219 0.18 43.92 8.53
N LEU A 220 0.89 44.61 9.44
CA LEU A 220 0.48 45.93 9.94
C LEU A 220 0.61 47.03 8.88
N TRP A 221 1.66 47.00 8.06
CA TRP A 221 1.92 47.97 7.01
C TRP A 221 0.83 47.96 5.92
N SER A 222 0.31 46.78 5.60
CA SER A 222 -0.82 46.59 4.68
C SER A 222 -2.08 47.36 5.11
N ARG A 223 -2.34 47.44 6.42
CA ARG A 223 -3.50 48.18 6.98
C ARG A 223 -3.40 49.69 6.81
N SER A 224 -2.18 50.27 6.83
CA SER A 224 -1.97 51.72 6.71
C SER A 224 -2.38 52.26 5.33
N LYS A 225 -2.32 51.44 4.27
CA LYS A 225 -2.75 51.82 2.91
C LYS A 225 -4.25 51.72 2.66
N SER A 226 -5.01 50.98 3.47
CA SER A 226 -6.47 50.85 3.30
C SER A 226 -7.24 52.08 3.79
N GLY A 227 -6.57 53.05 4.40
CA GLY A 227 -7.20 54.22 5.00
C GLY A 227 -6.47 55.54 4.67
N SER A 228 -6.20 55.84 3.40
CA SER A 228 -6.24 57.22 2.84
C SER A 228 -5.60 57.35 1.45
N LYS A 229 -6.32 58.08 0.59
CA LYS A 229 -5.95 58.72 -0.70
C LYS A 229 -5.78 57.83 -1.94
N LYS A 230 -6.76 57.99 -2.85
CA LYS A 230 -6.61 57.86 -4.30
C LYS A 230 -5.32 58.54 -4.75
N PHE A 231 -4.42 57.80 -5.38
CA PHE A 231 -3.34 58.39 -6.18
C PHE A 231 -3.76 58.33 -7.66
N SER A 232 -4.23 59.47 -8.16
CA SER A 232 -4.22 59.77 -9.59
C SER A 232 -2.78 60.09 -9.98
N GLY A 233 -2.19 59.29 -10.87
CA GLY A 233 -0.84 59.55 -11.35
C GLY A 233 -0.24 58.34 -12.03
N MET A 234 -0.52 58.21 -13.33
CA MET A 234 0.16 57.27 -14.22
C MET A 234 1.61 57.76 -14.39
N GLY A 235 2.51 57.30 -13.52
CA GLY A 235 3.95 57.55 -13.58
C GLY A 235 4.70 56.25 -13.85
N ARG A 236 5.42 56.21 -14.98
CA ARG A 236 6.39 55.16 -15.31
C ARG A 236 7.51 55.15 -14.26
N GLY A 237 7.73 54.01 -13.62
CA GLY A 237 8.81 53.77 -12.65
C GLY A 237 8.30 53.09 -11.38
N ASP A 238 7.94 51.80 -11.46
CA ASP A 238 7.53 51.02 -10.28
C ASP A 238 8.18 49.62 -10.25
N SER A 239 9.43 49.53 -10.68
CA SER A 239 10.18 48.26 -10.82
C SER A 239 10.77 47.70 -9.51
N ASP A 240 10.79 48.47 -8.43
CA ASP A 240 11.53 48.12 -7.19
C ASP A 240 10.64 47.87 -5.96
N LYS A 241 9.32 47.74 -6.14
CA LYS A 241 8.42 47.45 -5.00
C LYS A 241 8.36 45.97 -4.70
N GLU A 242 8.69 45.63 -3.46
CA GLU A 242 8.49 44.31 -2.87
C GLU A 242 7.04 43.81 -3.02
N VAL A 243 6.89 42.52 -3.33
CA VAL A 243 5.62 41.87 -3.68
C VAL A 243 5.43 40.59 -2.87
N TRP A 244 4.19 40.31 -2.48
CA TRP A 244 3.82 39.03 -1.87
C TRP A 244 3.73 37.91 -2.89
N TYR A 245 4.33 36.78 -2.54
CA TYR A 245 4.26 35.54 -3.29
C TYR A 245 3.76 34.40 -2.42
N LEU A 246 3.05 33.47 -3.04
CA LEU A 246 2.49 32.30 -2.41
C LEU A 246 2.83 31.05 -3.21
N SER A 247 3.53 30.09 -2.61
CA SER A 247 3.85 28.80 -3.23
C SER A 247 3.25 27.65 -2.43
N LYS A 248 2.79 26.61 -3.13
CA LYS A 248 2.31 25.37 -2.52
C LYS A 248 3.48 24.46 -2.20
N LEU A 249 3.57 24.04 -0.94
CA LEU A 249 4.46 22.97 -0.52
C LEU A 249 3.74 21.63 -0.69
N CYS A 250 3.01 21.16 0.32
CA CYS A 250 2.38 19.84 0.30
C CYS A 250 0.97 19.86 0.91
N SER A 251 0.22 18.78 0.72
CA SER A 251 -0.99 18.53 1.51
C SER A 251 -0.62 18.01 2.88
N PHE A 252 -1.14 18.63 3.94
CA PHE A 252 -0.87 18.26 5.33
C PHE A 252 -2.03 17.49 5.98
N THR A 253 -3.02 17.10 5.17
CA THR A 253 -4.25 16.45 5.61
C THR A 253 -3.99 15.12 6.33
N THR A 254 -3.11 14.27 5.80
CA THR A 254 -2.81 12.96 6.41
C THR A 254 -2.10 13.12 7.75
N ALA A 255 -1.06 13.97 7.80
CA ALA A 255 -0.35 14.28 9.04
C ALA A 255 -1.30 14.82 10.12
N LEU A 256 -2.17 15.78 9.76
CA LEU A 256 -3.17 16.31 10.68
C LEU A 256 -4.11 15.21 11.22
N ARG A 257 -4.56 14.28 10.38
CA ARG A 257 -5.41 13.15 10.81
C ARG A 257 -4.68 12.20 11.77
N GLU A 258 -3.41 11.91 11.52
CA GLU A 258 -2.56 11.10 12.41
C GLU A 258 -2.39 11.77 13.77
N PHE A 259 -2.13 13.08 13.81
CA PHE A 259 -2.05 13.82 15.05
C PHE A 259 -3.37 13.85 15.82
N GLN A 260 -4.49 14.05 15.13
CA GLN A 260 -5.81 13.98 15.76
C GLN A 260 -6.12 12.57 16.28
N ALA A 261 -5.61 11.51 15.62
CA ALA A 261 -5.75 10.14 16.08
C ALA A 261 -4.89 9.86 17.31
N LEU A 262 -3.64 10.32 17.33
CA LEU A 262 -2.73 10.28 18.48
C LEU A 262 -3.36 10.94 19.72
N ARG A 263 -3.98 12.12 19.54
CA ARG A 263 -4.73 12.82 20.59
C ARG A 263 -6.04 12.12 20.98
N GLY A 264 -6.62 11.37 20.04
CA GLY A 264 -7.87 10.65 20.23
C GLY A 264 -7.72 9.33 21.00
N LEU A 265 -6.50 8.85 21.22
CA LEU A 265 -6.22 7.57 21.90
C LEU A 265 -6.95 7.38 23.24
N PRO A 266 -7.04 8.39 24.15
CA PRO A 266 -7.78 8.24 25.42
C PRO A 266 -9.28 7.94 25.30
N ARG A 267 -9.85 8.08 24.09
CA ARG A 267 -11.29 7.88 23.84
C ARG A 267 -11.57 6.61 23.04
N MET A 268 -10.53 5.85 22.68
CA MET A 268 -10.68 4.64 21.87
C MET A 268 -11.13 3.47 22.76
N PRO A 269 -12.15 2.68 22.37
CA PRO A 269 -12.63 1.55 23.18
C PRO A 269 -11.57 0.51 23.53
N LEU A 270 -10.56 0.36 22.67
CA LEU A 270 -9.49 -0.63 22.81
C LEU A 270 -8.18 -0.06 23.38
N GLN A 271 -8.21 1.14 23.96
CA GLN A 271 -7.03 1.86 24.45
C GLN A 271 -6.10 0.99 25.32
N GLU A 272 -6.64 0.33 26.35
CA GLU A 272 -5.84 -0.49 27.27
C GLU A 272 -5.09 -1.62 26.55
N LYS A 273 -5.77 -2.27 25.59
CA LYS A 273 -5.20 -3.34 24.76
C LYS A 273 -4.17 -2.83 23.76
N LEU A 274 -4.31 -1.59 23.30
CA LEU A 274 -3.31 -0.97 22.42
C LEU A 274 -2.03 -0.62 23.17
N LEU A 275 -2.13 -0.23 24.46
CA LEU A 275 -1.00 0.18 25.30
C LEU A 275 -0.26 -1.02 25.93
N MET A 276 -1.01 -1.98 26.49
CA MET A 276 -0.46 -3.13 27.21
C MET A 276 -0.37 -4.39 26.34
N GLY A 277 0.49 -5.33 26.74
CA GLY A 277 0.54 -6.67 26.16
C GLY A 277 -0.70 -7.51 26.50
N SER A 278 -0.89 -8.62 25.79
CA SER A 278 -1.95 -9.58 26.12
C SER A 278 -1.71 -10.14 27.51
N VAL A 279 -2.56 -9.80 28.49
CA VAL A 279 -2.48 -10.34 29.87
C VAL A 279 -2.97 -11.79 29.91
N GLU A 280 -3.78 -12.20 28.93
CA GLU A 280 -4.23 -13.58 28.80
C GLU A 280 -3.46 -14.24 27.65
N PRO A 281 -2.61 -15.24 27.90
CA PRO A 281 -2.29 -16.18 26.85
C PRO A 281 -3.62 -16.75 26.35
N PRO A 282 -3.80 -16.94 25.04
CA PRO A 282 -4.86 -17.83 24.59
C PRO A 282 -4.72 -19.11 25.41
N GLN A 283 -5.83 -19.66 25.90
CA GLN A 283 -5.82 -21.08 26.17
C GLN A 283 -5.47 -21.73 24.82
N ASP A 284 -4.19 -22.07 24.65
CA ASP A 284 -3.76 -23.05 23.67
C ASP A 284 -4.51 -24.32 24.07
N GLN A 285 -5.76 -24.46 23.62
CA GLN A 285 -6.21 -25.78 23.27
C GLN A 285 -5.32 -26.14 22.09
N PRO A 286 -4.42 -27.13 22.23
CA PRO A 286 -3.91 -27.79 21.06
C PRO A 286 -5.15 -28.34 20.37
N VAL A 287 -5.60 -27.64 19.34
CA VAL A 287 -6.59 -28.16 18.41
C VAL A 287 -5.82 -29.19 17.60
N SER A 288 -5.53 -30.32 18.24
CA SER A 288 -5.12 -31.58 17.61
C SER A 288 -6.05 -31.79 16.44
N ASP A 289 -5.51 -31.90 15.23
CA ASP A 289 -6.17 -32.40 14.00
C ASP A 289 -7.70 -32.49 14.09
N MET A 290 -8.39 -31.38 14.36
CA MET A 290 -9.85 -31.40 14.41
C MET A 290 -10.29 -31.60 12.98
N ASP A 291 -11.32 -32.44 12.78
CA ASP A 291 -11.89 -32.61 11.46
C ASP A 291 -12.28 -31.25 10.89
N LYS A 292 -11.92 -31.01 9.62
CA LYS A 292 -12.15 -29.75 8.91
C LYS A 292 -13.59 -29.24 9.05
N ASP A 293 -14.53 -30.18 9.17
CA ASP A 293 -15.97 -29.98 9.24
C ASP A 293 -16.49 -29.63 10.66
N THR A 294 -15.61 -29.52 11.66
CA THR A 294 -15.96 -29.18 13.05
C THR A 294 -15.31 -27.90 13.56
N TYR A 295 -14.49 -27.22 12.74
CA TYR A 295 -13.70 -26.06 13.18
C TYR A 295 -14.54 -24.89 13.69
N LEU A 296 -15.72 -24.68 13.12
CA LEU A 296 -16.63 -23.59 13.49
C LEU A 296 -17.76 -24.08 14.42
N GLU A 297 -17.66 -25.28 14.98
CA GLU A 297 -18.59 -25.73 16.02
C GLU A 297 -18.52 -24.84 17.26
N GLY A 298 -19.68 -24.59 17.87
CA GLY A 298 -19.82 -23.68 19.00
C GLY A 298 -19.84 -22.18 18.65
N ILE A 299 -19.53 -21.81 17.40
CA ILE A 299 -19.64 -20.41 16.94
C ILE A 299 -21.10 -20.08 16.62
N ARG A 300 -21.55 -18.91 17.09
CA ARG A 300 -22.88 -18.37 16.82
C ARG A 300 -23.00 -17.86 15.38
N ILE A 301 -23.05 -18.77 14.40
CA ILE A 301 -23.36 -18.48 13.00
C ILE A 301 -24.36 -19.49 12.43
N PRO A 302 -25.17 -19.11 11.42
CA PRO A 302 -26.10 -20.01 10.74
C PRO A 302 -25.45 -21.30 10.25
N LYS A 303 -26.17 -22.43 10.34
CA LYS A 303 -25.64 -23.77 10.02
C LYS A 303 -25.22 -23.90 8.55
N MET A 304 -26.00 -23.32 7.62
CA MET A 304 -25.71 -23.42 6.18
C MET A 304 -24.50 -22.56 5.79
N LEU A 305 -24.40 -21.35 6.34
CA LEU A 305 -23.20 -20.52 6.26
C LEU A 305 -21.96 -21.30 6.76
N ARG A 306 -22.05 -21.93 7.94
CA ARG A 306 -20.95 -22.70 8.51
C ARG A 306 -20.42 -23.77 7.56
N LYS A 307 -21.32 -24.62 7.04
CA LYS A 307 -20.97 -25.66 6.06
C LYS A 307 -20.31 -25.08 4.81
N SER A 308 -20.81 -23.94 4.33
CA SER A 308 -20.28 -23.27 3.13
C SER A 308 -18.87 -22.69 3.37
N LEU A 309 -18.62 -22.15 4.56
CA LEU A 309 -17.29 -21.71 4.99
C LEU A 309 -16.34 -22.90 5.13
N GLU A 310 -16.74 -23.97 5.81
CA GLU A 310 -15.92 -25.18 6.00
C GLU A 310 -15.58 -25.87 4.66
N ALA A 311 -16.49 -25.84 3.69
CA ALA A 311 -16.22 -26.30 2.34
C ALA A 311 -15.20 -25.40 1.59
N SER A 312 -15.32 -24.08 1.73
CA SER A 312 -14.59 -23.10 0.90
C SER A 312 -13.19 -22.73 1.42
N TYR A 313 -12.95 -22.85 2.72
CA TYR A 313 -11.72 -22.36 3.37
C TYR A 313 -10.87 -23.52 3.91
N ASN A 314 -9.55 -23.29 4.03
CA ASN A 314 -8.65 -24.25 4.68
C ASN A 314 -8.66 -24.09 6.22
N ALA A 315 -8.07 -25.04 6.95
CA ALA A 315 -8.05 -25.06 8.41
C ALA A 315 -7.46 -23.78 9.04
N ALA A 316 -6.35 -23.25 8.49
CA ALA A 316 -5.73 -22.03 9.00
C ALA A 316 -6.60 -20.78 8.80
N GLN A 317 -7.29 -20.69 7.67
CA GLN A 317 -8.26 -19.63 7.38
C GLN A 317 -9.50 -19.75 8.27
N LEU A 318 -10.03 -20.95 8.49
CA LEU A 318 -11.15 -21.21 9.40
C LEU A 318 -10.82 -20.86 10.85
N ARG A 319 -9.60 -21.20 11.30
CA ARG A 319 -9.07 -20.78 12.61
C ARG A 319 -9.01 -19.25 12.73
N ALA A 320 -8.53 -18.57 11.69
CA ALA A 320 -8.49 -17.11 11.68
C ALA A 320 -9.90 -16.49 11.72
N ILE A 321 -10.88 -17.08 11.02
CA ILE A 321 -12.30 -16.68 11.08
C ILE A 321 -12.84 -16.87 12.50
N ARG A 322 -12.66 -18.06 13.10
CA ARG A 322 -13.10 -18.37 14.46
C ARG A 322 -12.53 -17.39 15.49
N ASN A 323 -11.23 -17.16 15.45
CA ASN A 323 -10.55 -16.28 16.40
C ASN A 323 -10.98 -14.82 16.22
N SER A 324 -11.27 -14.39 14.99
CA SER A 324 -11.81 -13.04 14.72
C SER A 324 -13.20 -12.82 15.36
N LEU A 325 -14.02 -13.86 15.44
CA LEU A 325 -15.36 -13.81 16.04
C LEU A 325 -15.32 -13.88 17.56
N ASN A 326 -14.43 -14.73 18.11
CA ASN A 326 -14.31 -14.96 19.56
C ASN A 326 -13.41 -13.96 20.28
N SER A 327 -12.55 -13.22 19.57
CA SER A 327 -11.58 -12.32 20.21
C SER A 327 -12.24 -11.26 21.08
N ASN A 328 -11.61 -10.95 22.21
CA ASN A 328 -12.00 -9.88 23.11
C ASN A 328 -11.71 -8.47 22.54
N GLY A 329 -11.48 -8.31 21.23
CA GLY A 329 -11.38 -6.99 20.58
C GLY A 329 -10.27 -6.80 19.54
N ILE A 330 -9.14 -7.50 19.62
CA ILE A 330 -8.05 -7.40 18.63
C ILE A 330 -7.65 -8.78 18.13
N THR A 331 -7.57 -8.97 16.81
CA THR A 331 -7.08 -10.19 16.17
C THR A 331 -5.97 -9.87 15.17
N LEU A 332 -4.87 -10.61 15.22
CA LEU A 332 -3.78 -10.53 14.25
C LEU A 332 -3.83 -11.73 13.30
N ILE A 333 -3.79 -11.47 11.99
CA ILE A 333 -3.71 -12.49 10.95
C ILE A 333 -2.47 -12.22 10.10
N GLN A 334 -1.51 -13.14 10.16
CA GLN A 334 -0.33 -13.11 9.30
C GLN A 334 -0.63 -13.91 8.04
N GLY A 335 -0.61 -13.23 6.89
CA GLY A 335 -0.81 -13.84 5.59
C GLY A 335 0.40 -13.67 4.68
N PRO A 336 1.29 -14.69 4.62
CA PRO A 336 2.37 -14.77 3.63
C PRO A 336 1.86 -14.59 2.19
N PRO A 337 2.74 -14.35 1.20
CA PRO A 337 2.32 -14.16 -0.18
C PRO A 337 1.61 -15.40 -0.73
N GLY A 338 0.45 -15.18 -1.38
CA GLY A 338 -0.33 -16.25 -1.99
C GLY A 338 -1.24 -17.06 -1.05
N THR A 339 -1.38 -16.71 0.24
CA THR A 339 -2.16 -17.50 1.22
C THR A 339 -3.65 -17.13 1.34
N GLY A 340 -4.11 -16.18 0.53
CA GLY A 340 -5.52 -15.78 0.49
C GLY A 340 -5.95 -14.84 1.61
N LYS A 341 -5.12 -13.86 1.99
CA LYS A 341 -5.46 -12.77 2.94
C LYS A 341 -6.85 -12.19 2.69
N THR A 342 -7.05 -11.62 1.51
CA THR A 342 -8.31 -10.97 1.14
C THR A 342 -9.47 -11.98 1.07
N THR A 343 -9.22 -13.22 0.67
CA THR A 343 -10.25 -14.28 0.70
C THR A 343 -10.70 -14.58 2.14
N THR A 344 -9.74 -14.61 3.07
CA THR A 344 -10.00 -14.79 4.51
C THR A 344 -10.80 -13.61 5.08
N ILE A 345 -10.46 -12.37 4.68
CA ILE A 345 -11.23 -11.17 5.04
C ILE A 345 -12.69 -11.30 4.61
N ILE A 346 -12.97 -11.80 3.40
CA ILE A 346 -14.35 -12.03 2.92
C ILE A 346 -15.08 -13.06 3.79
N GLY A 347 -14.40 -14.12 4.23
CA GLY A 347 -14.96 -15.13 5.14
C GLY A 347 -15.30 -14.53 6.51
N ILE A 348 -14.41 -13.69 7.04
CA ILE A 348 -14.62 -12.95 8.30
C ILE A 348 -15.82 -12.02 8.18
N ILE A 349 -15.93 -11.26 7.09
CA ILE A 349 -17.06 -10.36 6.83
C ILE A 349 -18.37 -11.14 6.82
N SER A 350 -18.41 -12.26 6.08
CA SER A 350 -19.61 -13.10 5.97
C SER A 350 -20.05 -13.60 7.35
N ALA A 351 -19.11 -14.08 8.16
CA ALA A 351 -19.41 -14.58 9.50
C ALA A 351 -19.83 -13.47 10.48
N ILE A 352 -19.20 -12.29 10.44
CA ILE A 352 -19.53 -11.18 11.34
C ILE A 352 -20.92 -10.60 11.02
N LEU A 353 -21.24 -10.39 9.74
CA LEU A 353 -22.54 -9.83 9.35
C LEU A 353 -23.68 -10.76 9.77
N GLU A 354 -23.51 -12.08 9.63
CA GLU A 354 -24.56 -13.06 9.94
C GLU A 354 -24.61 -13.50 11.42
N GLN A 355 -23.50 -13.37 12.17
CA GLN A 355 -23.48 -13.62 13.62
C GLN A 355 -24.43 -12.69 14.37
N ASP A 356 -24.52 -11.43 13.93
CA ASP A 356 -25.29 -10.38 14.60
C ASP A 356 -26.82 -10.45 14.31
N PHE A 357 -27.29 -11.33 13.42
CA PHE A 357 -28.72 -11.54 13.12
C PHE A 357 -29.40 -12.63 13.95
N LEU A 358 -28.65 -13.40 14.73
CA LEU A 358 -29.24 -14.41 15.61
C LEU A 358 -29.85 -13.74 16.85
N PRO A 359 -31.16 -13.94 17.14
CA PRO A 359 -31.76 -13.40 18.35
C PRO A 359 -31.01 -13.90 19.59
N TYR A 360 -30.77 -13.00 20.54
CA TYR A 360 -30.13 -13.35 21.81
C TYR A 360 -31.05 -14.33 22.56
N ASP A 361 -30.68 -15.61 22.61
CA ASP A 361 -31.37 -16.57 23.47
C ASP A 361 -31.28 -16.08 24.93
N SER A 362 -32.41 -15.69 25.49
CA SER A 362 -32.58 -15.42 26.93
C SER A 362 -32.50 -16.69 27.78
N ASP A 363 -32.32 -17.86 27.16
CA ASP A 363 -32.49 -19.17 27.79
C ASP A 363 -31.16 -19.93 27.99
N ALA A 364 -30.07 -19.20 28.21
CA ALA A 364 -28.88 -19.80 28.81
C ALA A 364 -29.17 -20.06 30.30
N LYS A 365 -29.74 -21.24 30.59
CA LYS A 365 -29.96 -21.77 31.94
C LYS A 365 -28.70 -21.59 32.78
N THR A 366 -28.74 -20.62 33.67
CA THR A 366 -27.83 -20.53 34.81
C THR A 366 -28.28 -21.61 35.79
N GLU A 367 -27.38 -22.55 36.11
CA GLU A 367 -27.64 -23.51 37.18
C GLU A 367 -27.91 -22.77 38.49
N PRO A 368 -28.89 -23.19 39.30
CA PRO A 368 -29.25 -22.49 40.52
C PRO A 368 -28.24 -22.83 41.61
N SER A 369 -27.30 -21.93 41.88
CA SER A 369 -26.56 -21.94 43.15
C SER A 369 -27.49 -21.47 44.27
N THR A 370 -27.87 -22.41 45.12
CA THR A 370 -28.64 -22.21 46.34
C THR A 370 -27.82 -21.48 47.40
N GLU A 371 -28.03 -20.18 47.61
CA GLU A 371 -27.78 -19.53 48.92
C GLU A 371 -28.80 -18.40 49.18
N THR A 372 -29.30 -18.38 50.42
CA THR A 372 -30.37 -17.54 50.99
C THR A 372 -30.02 -16.06 51.18
N PRO A 373 -31.01 -15.16 51.38
CA PRO A 373 -30.86 -13.72 51.26
C PRO A 373 -30.34 -13.04 52.53
N GLY A 374 -29.32 -12.20 52.38
CA GLY A 374 -28.82 -11.26 53.39
C GLY A 374 -28.83 -9.83 52.84
N THR A 375 -29.39 -8.92 53.63
CA THR A 375 -29.79 -7.55 53.33
C THR A 375 -28.65 -6.54 53.12
N SER A 376 -28.92 -5.58 52.22
CA SER A 376 -28.46 -4.17 52.16
C SER A 376 -26.96 -3.86 52.10
N ASP A 377 -26.48 -3.42 50.93
CA ASP A 377 -26.11 -2.01 50.74
C ASP A 377 -25.98 -1.65 49.24
N ALA A 378 -26.81 -0.69 48.81
CA ALA A 378 -26.87 -0.21 47.44
C ALA A 378 -25.77 0.83 47.19
N SER A 379 -24.72 0.47 46.44
CA SER A 379 -23.78 1.42 45.87
C SER A 379 -23.98 1.57 44.35
N GLN A 380 -23.96 2.82 43.93
CA GLN A 380 -24.42 3.34 42.65
C GLN A 380 -23.56 2.85 41.47
N ILE A 381 -24.18 2.12 40.53
CA ILE A 381 -23.64 1.92 39.19
C ILE A 381 -23.89 3.20 38.39
N ASN A 382 -22.79 3.90 38.04
CA ASN A 382 -22.79 5.03 37.12
C ASN A 382 -23.24 4.58 35.72
N LYS A 383 -24.48 4.89 35.34
CA LYS A 383 -25.03 4.64 34.00
C LYS A 383 -24.58 5.73 33.01
N PRO A 384 -24.28 5.39 31.74
CA PRO A 384 -23.93 6.37 30.71
C PRO A 384 -25.07 7.36 30.43
N ALA A 385 -24.71 8.60 30.05
CA ALA A 385 -25.59 9.77 30.00
C ALA A 385 -26.84 9.66 29.10
N TRP A 386 -26.92 8.66 28.21
CA TRP A 386 -28.10 8.43 27.37
C TRP A 386 -29.17 7.54 28.02
N PHE A 387 -28.91 7.03 29.23
CA PHE A 387 -29.81 6.12 29.96
C PHE A 387 -30.82 6.83 30.89
N LYS A 388 -30.94 8.17 30.82
CA LYS A 388 -31.80 8.96 31.74
C LYS A 388 -33.24 9.20 31.28
N TYR A 389 -33.65 8.71 30.11
CA TYR A 389 -34.97 9.03 29.54
C TYR A 389 -35.66 7.82 28.89
N ILE A 390 -35.88 6.73 29.62
CA ILE A 390 -36.94 5.77 29.28
C ILE A 390 -37.49 5.23 30.60
N ASP A 391 -38.71 5.65 30.94
CA ASP A 391 -39.44 5.14 32.10
C ASP A 391 -39.63 3.62 31.97
N GLY A 392 -39.41 2.94 33.09
CA GLY A 392 -39.55 1.51 33.21
C GLY A 392 -41.02 1.10 33.13
N ASN A 393 -41.37 0.33 32.10
CA ASN A 393 -42.12 -0.92 32.19
C ASN A 393 -42.44 -1.42 30.76
N ASN A 394 -42.31 -2.73 30.57
CA ASN A 394 -42.59 -3.52 29.35
C ASN A 394 -41.71 -3.24 28.13
N MET A 395 -40.60 -3.99 28.04
CA MET A 395 -39.64 -3.94 26.92
C MET A 395 -39.86 -5.01 25.83
N ASN A 396 -40.91 -5.84 25.89
CA ASN A 396 -41.03 -7.02 25.02
C ASN A 396 -42.35 -7.18 24.23
N GLU A 397 -43.26 -6.20 24.19
CA GLU A 397 -44.45 -6.28 23.33
C GLU A 397 -44.46 -5.22 22.21
N PRO A 398 -44.86 -5.57 20.97
CA PRO A 398 -45.07 -4.58 19.91
C PRO A 398 -46.27 -3.69 20.25
N LEU A 399 -46.03 -2.37 20.36
CA LEU A 399 -47.09 -1.38 20.54
C LEU A 399 -47.93 -1.26 19.26
N GLU A 400 -49.18 -1.74 19.28
CA GLU A 400 -50.19 -1.38 18.29
C GLU A 400 -50.70 0.04 18.58
N ILE A 401 -50.36 1.00 17.72
CA ILE A 401 -50.80 2.39 17.85
C ILE A 401 -51.75 2.70 16.69
N ALA A 402 -52.99 3.03 16.99
CA ALA A 402 -53.94 3.58 16.01
C ALA A 402 -53.43 4.93 15.49
N PHE A 403 -53.64 5.23 14.19
CA PHE A 403 -53.16 6.44 13.50
C PHE A 403 -53.48 7.76 14.23
N ASP A 404 -54.52 7.75 15.07
CA ASP A 404 -55.01 8.90 15.83
C ASP A 404 -54.10 9.32 16.99
N LYS A 405 -53.02 8.59 17.29
CA LYS A 405 -52.13 8.84 18.45
C LYS A 405 -50.75 9.44 18.10
N LEU A 406 -50.49 9.85 16.85
CA LEU A 406 -49.23 10.49 16.45
C LEU A 406 -49.36 12.02 16.42
N SER A 407 -49.13 12.69 17.56
CA SER A 407 -48.99 14.15 17.62
C SER A 407 -47.53 14.58 17.44
N ILE A 408 -47.32 15.56 16.56
CA ILE A 408 -46.06 16.16 16.11
C ILE A 408 -45.54 17.22 17.08
N THR A 409 -44.21 17.32 17.22
CA THR A 409 -43.40 18.57 17.40
C THR A 409 -41.93 18.23 17.09
N ASP A 410 -41.09 18.96 16.33
CA ASP A 410 -41.14 20.34 15.80
C ASP A 410 -40.13 20.60 14.66
N THR A 411 -40.44 21.59 13.81
CA THR A 411 -39.45 22.40 13.07
C THR A 411 -39.75 23.89 13.23
N GLN A 412 -38.70 24.68 13.45
CA GLN A 412 -38.69 26.13 13.71
C GLN A 412 -38.77 26.99 12.43
N THR A 413 -39.31 28.22 12.51
CA THR A 413 -38.86 29.39 11.72
C THR A 413 -39.12 30.78 12.38
N THR A 414 -38.04 31.55 12.55
CA THR A 414 -37.74 32.93 12.10
C THR A 414 -38.74 34.10 12.19
N ASN A 415 -39.52 34.25 13.24
CA ASN A 415 -39.86 35.57 13.79
C ASN A 415 -40.11 35.36 15.28
N GLY A 416 -39.47 36.14 16.15
CA GLY A 416 -39.31 35.88 17.59
C GLY A 416 -40.57 35.85 18.46
N THR A 417 -41.71 35.38 17.96
CA THR A 417 -42.95 35.09 18.69
C THR A 417 -43.69 33.96 17.97
N HIS A 418 -43.63 32.74 18.52
CA HIS A 418 -44.29 31.55 17.96
C HIS A 418 -45.77 31.47 18.39
N ARG A 419 -46.67 31.33 17.42
CA ARG A 419 -48.07 30.87 17.58
C ARG A 419 -48.32 29.75 16.55
N TYR A 420 -48.67 28.56 17.01
CA TYR A 420 -48.99 27.41 16.15
C TYR A 420 -50.44 27.48 15.67
N ASP A 421 -50.66 27.33 14.36
CA ASP A 421 -51.98 27.07 13.77
C ASP A 421 -52.10 25.57 13.46
N SER A 422 -52.86 24.88 14.30
CA SER A 422 -52.99 23.43 14.42
C SER A 422 -53.95 22.79 13.40
N TYR A 423 -54.46 23.52 12.41
CA TYR A 423 -55.58 23.07 11.57
C TYR A 423 -55.23 22.76 10.10
N ALA A 424 -53.98 22.90 9.66
CA ALA A 424 -53.59 22.68 8.25
C ALA A 424 -53.67 21.20 7.81
N CYS A 425 -53.65 20.25 8.74
CA CYS A 425 -53.78 18.80 8.49
C CYS A 425 -55.24 18.32 8.42
N MET A 426 -56.23 19.19 8.59
CA MET A 426 -57.65 18.83 8.60
C MET A 426 -58.35 18.89 7.22
N LYS A 427 -57.63 18.83 6.09
CA LYS A 427 -58.28 18.67 4.77
C LYS A 427 -58.28 17.19 4.35
N PRO A 428 -59.44 16.50 4.39
CA PRO A 428 -59.51 15.08 4.04
C PRO A 428 -59.44 14.90 2.52
N ALA A 429 -58.49 14.09 2.05
CA ALA A 429 -58.62 13.40 0.76
C ALA A 429 -59.27 12.04 1.03
N LYS A 430 -60.49 11.86 0.50
CA LYS A 430 -61.25 10.61 0.57
C LYS A 430 -60.49 9.48 -0.12
N SER A 431 -60.01 8.48 0.62
CA SER A 431 -60.07 7.08 0.20
C SER A 431 -59.80 6.15 1.38
N SER A 432 -60.67 5.16 1.52
CA SER A 432 -60.68 4.12 2.54
C SER A 432 -59.65 3.03 2.23
N SER A 433 -58.65 2.86 3.08
CA SER A 433 -58.09 1.54 3.41
C SER A 433 -57.29 1.66 4.71
N SER A 434 -57.66 0.84 5.70
CA SER A 434 -56.99 0.76 6.99
C SER A 434 -55.67 0.00 6.83
N GLU A 435 -54.59 0.67 6.42
CA GLU A 435 -53.25 0.08 6.50
C GLU A 435 -52.72 0.21 7.94
N LYS A 436 -52.61 -0.94 8.61
CA LYS A 436 -51.90 -1.06 9.88
C LYS A 436 -50.40 -0.87 9.62
N VAL A 437 -49.85 0.29 10.00
CA VAL A 437 -48.41 0.55 9.92
C VAL A 437 -47.71 -0.12 11.11
N ARG A 438 -46.97 -1.20 10.85
CA ARG A 438 -45.99 -1.75 11.81
C ARG A 438 -44.83 -0.76 11.93
N VAL A 439 -44.71 -0.10 13.07
CA VAL A 439 -43.49 0.64 13.42
C VAL A 439 -42.46 -0.37 13.94
N PRO A 440 -41.32 -0.60 13.26
CA PRO A 440 -40.29 -1.49 13.77
C PRO A 440 -39.77 -0.93 15.08
N THR A 441 -39.75 -1.73 16.14
CA THR A 441 -39.09 -1.38 17.39
C THR A 441 -37.61 -1.07 17.14
N LEU A 442 -37.12 0.02 17.74
CA LEU A 442 -35.83 0.69 17.52
C LEU A 442 -34.57 -0.14 17.89
N ARG A 443 -34.62 -1.48 17.86
CA ARG A 443 -33.59 -2.39 18.40
C ARG A 443 -32.79 -3.22 17.39
N HIS A 444 -32.79 -2.91 16.08
CA HIS A 444 -31.89 -3.59 15.14
C HIS A 444 -31.27 -2.61 14.12
N SER A 445 -30.39 -1.70 14.58
CA SER A 445 -29.47 -1.08 13.62
C SER A 445 -28.47 -2.15 13.17
N ARG A 446 -28.52 -2.59 11.91
CA ARG A 446 -27.49 -3.44 11.31
C ARG A 446 -26.10 -2.86 11.64
N ARG A 447 -25.29 -3.61 12.39
CA ARG A 447 -23.90 -3.24 12.68
C ARG A 447 -23.12 -3.25 11.36
N ARG A 448 -22.34 -2.20 11.12
CA ARG A 448 -21.60 -2.02 9.86
C ARG A 448 -20.14 -2.36 10.05
N ILE A 449 -19.52 -2.85 8.99
CA ILE A 449 -18.10 -3.16 8.95
C ILE A 449 -17.37 -2.05 8.21
N LEU A 450 -16.34 -1.51 8.85
CA LEU A 450 -15.37 -0.62 8.22
C LEU A 450 -14.17 -1.45 7.77
N ILE A 451 -13.83 -1.36 6.49
CA ILE A 451 -12.63 -1.97 5.91
C ILE A 451 -11.68 -0.86 5.48
N CYS A 452 -10.45 -0.95 5.96
CA CYS A 452 -9.39 -0.01 5.63
C CYS A 452 -8.17 -0.71 5.03
N ALA A 453 -7.41 0.03 4.23
CA ALA A 453 -6.06 -0.36 3.80
C ALA A 453 -5.17 0.90 3.70
N PRO A 454 -3.83 0.79 3.75
CA PRO A 454 -2.95 1.95 3.59
C PRO A 454 -2.99 2.55 2.18
N SER A 455 -3.20 1.74 1.14
CA SER A 455 -3.16 2.18 -0.27
C SER A 455 -4.52 2.07 -0.97
N ASN A 456 -4.73 2.93 -1.98
CA ASN A 456 -5.93 2.87 -2.85
C ASN A 456 -6.01 1.54 -3.61
N ALA A 457 -4.87 1.04 -4.11
CA ALA A 457 -4.83 -0.22 -4.86
C ALA A 457 -5.31 -1.43 -4.02
N ALA A 458 -4.88 -1.51 -2.75
CA ALA A 458 -5.29 -2.59 -1.85
C ALA A 458 -6.79 -2.54 -1.54
N ILE A 459 -7.33 -1.37 -1.19
CA ILE A 459 -8.77 -1.26 -0.88
C ILE A 459 -9.64 -1.46 -2.12
N ASP A 460 -9.20 -0.99 -3.30
CA ASP A 460 -9.93 -1.16 -4.55
C ASP A 460 -10.02 -2.64 -4.95
N GLU A 461 -8.96 -3.43 -4.70
CA GLU A 461 -8.99 -4.89 -4.89
C GLU A 461 -10.00 -5.58 -3.98
N ILE A 462 -10.13 -5.14 -2.72
CA ILE A 462 -11.16 -5.64 -1.80
C ILE A 462 -12.55 -5.32 -2.36
N VAL A 463 -12.79 -4.07 -2.78
CA VAL A 463 -14.08 -3.66 -3.36
C VAL A 463 -14.41 -4.51 -4.58
N ARG A 464 -13.47 -4.71 -5.51
CA ARG A 464 -13.66 -5.56 -6.68
C ARG A 464 -14.10 -6.97 -6.30
N ARG A 465 -13.45 -7.59 -5.31
CA ARG A 465 -13.82 -8.94 -4.87
C ARG A 465 -15.19 -9.00 -4.20
N LEU A 466 -15.57 -7.97 -3.45
CA LEU A 466 -16.90 -7.90 -2.83
C LEU A 466 -18.02 -7.76 -3.85
N VAL A 467 -17.77 -7.10 -4.99
CA VAL A 467 -18.83 -6.79 -5.98
C VAL A 467 -18.75 -7.63 -7.26
N ARG A 468 -17.75 -8.50 -7.40
CA ARG A 468 -17.51 -9.30 -8.61
C ARG A 468 -18.69 -10.24 -8.90
N PRO A 469 -19.29 -10.21 -10.10
CA PRO A 469 -20.37 -11.12 -10.46
C PRO A 469 -19.97 -12.60 -10.36
N HIS A 470 -20.87 -13.44 -9.85
CA HIS A 470 -20.82 -14.91 -9.77
C HIS A 470 -19.68 -15.54 -8.95
N THR A 471 -18.55 -14.87 -8.79
CA THR A 471 -17.33 -15.38 -8.14
C THR A 471 -16.93 -14.55 -6.92
N GLY A 472 -17.46 -13.33 -6.79
CA GLY A 472 -17.25 -12.45 -5.65
C GLY A 472 -18.32 -12.58 -4.58
N GLY A 473 -18.51 -11.50 -3.83
CA GLY A 473 -19.54 -11.42 -2.81
C GLY A 473 -19.15 -12.05 -1.48
N ILE A 474 -20.08 -11.96 -0.54
CA ILE A 474 -20.04 -12.58 0.79
C ILE A 474 -21.04 -13.76 0.82
N PHE A 475 -20.92 -14.62 1.82
CA PHE A 475 -21.91 -15.67 2.06
C PHE A 475 -23.03 -15.14 2.97
N ASP A 476 -24.30 -15.40 2.63
CA ASP A 476 -25.45 -15.19 3.53
C ASP A 476 -25.60 -16.32 4.56
N ALA A 477 -26.60 -16.18 5.43
CA ALA A 477 -27.07 -17.21 6.35
C ALA A 477 -27.33 -18.58 5.69
N ASP A 478 -27.79 -18.60 4.44
CA ASP A 478 -28.10 -19.82 3.68
C ASP A 478 -26.86 -20.42 2.99
N GLY A 479 -25.71 -19.75 3.08
CA GLY A 479 -24.46 -20.17 2.46
C GLY A 479 -24.36 -19.85 0.97
N ASN A 480 -25.27 -19.04 0.44
CA ASN A 480 -25.24 -18.57 -0.94
C ASN A 480 -24.38 -17.31 -1.06
N ARG A 481 -23.78 -17.10 -2.23
CA ARG A 481 -23.02 -15.87 -2.50
C ARG A 481 -23.95 -14.73 -2.88
N LEU A 482 -23.82 -13.60 -2.18
CA LEU A 482 -24.49 -12.35 -2.51
C LEU A 482 -23.51 -11.17 -2.57
N ASN A 483 -23.87 -10.16 -3.34
CA ASN A 483 -23.12 -8.91 -3.38
C ASN A 483 -23.66 -7.95 -2.30
N PRO A 484 -22.85 -7.59 -1.27
CA PRO A 484 -23.31 -6.69 -0.22
C PRO A 484 -23.40 -5.24 -0.70
N SER A 485 -24.10 -4.38 0.04
CA SER A 485 -24.10 -2.93 -0.21
C SER A 485 -22.76 -2.33 0.24
N VAL A 486 -21.87 -2.03 -0.72
CA VAL A 486 -20.51 -1.51 -0.47
C VAL A 486 -20.41 -0.02 -0.81
N THR A 487 -19.86 0.80 0.07
CA THR A 487 -19.53 2.22 -0.20
C THR A 487 -18.03 2.47 -0.09
N ARG A 488 -17.43 3.01 -1.15
CA ARG A 488 -16.01 3.39 -1.24
C ARG A 488 -15.82 4.87 -0.91
N ILE A 489 -14.96 5.18 0.05
CA ILE A 489 -14.66 6.54 0.54
C ILE A 489 -13.23 6.92 0.22
N GLY A 490 -13.04 8.15 -0.28
CA GLY A 490 -11.74 8.72 -0.61
C GLY A 490 -11.58 9.00 -2.10
N PRO A 491 -10.57 9.79 -2.49
CA PRO A 491 -10.28 10.10 -3.89
C PRO A 491 -9.44 9.00 -4.57
N ASN A 492 -9.20 9.14 -5.87
CA ASN A 492 -8.22 8.37 -6.66
C ASN A 492 -8.44 6.84 -6.66
N PHE A 493 -9.70 6.42 -6.72
CA PHE A 493 -10.06 5.02 -7.02
C PHE A 493 -10.14 4.82 -8.54
N HIS A 494 -10.03 3.57 -8.99
CA HIS A 494 -10.13 3.24 -10.40
C HIS A 494 -11.56 3.50 -10.95
N ASP A 495 -11.68 3.92 -12.22
CA ASP A 495 -12.94 4.39 -12.83
C ASP A 495 -14.10 3.39 -12.73
N ASP A 496 -13.79 2.09 -12.78
CA ASP A 496 -14.77 0.99 -12.63
C ASP A 496 -15.45 0.97 -11.25
N LEU A 497 -14.84 1.58 -10.23
CA LEU A 497 -15.36 1.66 -8.88
C LEU A 497 -16.16 2.94 -8.59
N THR A 498 -16.27 3.85 -9.57
CA THR A 498 -16.97 5.14 -9.42
C THR A 498 -18.40 4.97 -8.92
N VAL A 499 -19.08 3.91 -9.36
CA VAL A 499 -20.46 3.59 -8.96
C VAL A 499 -20.59 3.38 -7.45
N TYR A 500 -19.57 2.80 -6.82
CA TYR A 500 -19.53 2.51 -5.38
C TYR A 500 -19.05 3.69 -4.54
N SER A 501 -18.58 4.77 -5.16
CA SER A 501 -18.07 5.93 -4.44
C SER A 501 -19.15 6.64 -3.63
N LEU A 502 -18.78 7.13 -2.45
CA LEU A 502 -19.69 7.87 -1.57
C LEU A 502 -20.33 9.07 -2.28
N ASN A 503 -19.55 9.84 -3.04
CA ASN A 503 -20.05 11.01 -3.74
C ASN A 503 -21.07 10.63 -4.82
N ASN A 504 -20.80 9.58 -5.60
CA ASN A 504 -21.76 9.11 -6.62
C ASN A 504 -23.05 8.59 -5.97
N LYS A 505 -22.95 7.86 -4.85
CA LYS A 505 -24.13 7.38 -4.11
C LYS A 505 -24.96 8.52 -3.52
N ILE A 506 -24.31 9.55 -2.96
CA ILE A 506 -24.99 10.77 -2.49
C ILE A 506 -25.73 11.44 -3.65
N ASP A 507 -25.10 11.52 -4.82
CA ASP A 507 -25.71 12.16 -5.99
C ASP A 507 -26.90 11.36 -6.52
N MET A 508 -26.81 10.03 -6.55
CA MET A 508 -27.92 9.15 -6.90
C MET A 508 -29.09 9.28 -5.89
N LEU A 509 -28.80 9.20 -4.59
CA LEU A 509 -29.81 9.33 -3.54
C LEU A 509 -30.46 10.73 -3.52
N GLY A 510 -29.65 11.77 -3.70
CA GLY A 510 -30.08 13.15 -3.76
C GLY A 510 -30.99 13.42 -4.96
N ARG A 511 -30.63 12.94 -6.16
CA ARG A 511 -31.49 13.02 -7.35
C ARG A 511 -32.79 12.23 -7.18
N LYS A 512 -32.72 11.04 -6.57
CA LYS A 512 -33.91 10.22 -6.30
C LYS A 512 -34.89 10.91 -5.35
N LYS A 513 -34.41 11.63 -4.34
CA LYS A 513 -35.26 12.31 -3.35
C LYS A 513 -35.73 13.72 -3.75
N TYR A 514 -34.84 14.51 -4.36
CA TYR A 514 -35.06 15.94 -4.59
C TYR A 514 -35.13 16.32 -6.07
N GLY A 515 -35.04 15.33 -6.97
CA GLY A 515 -35.15 15.53 -8.42
C GLY A 515 -34.08 16.47 -8.99
N HIS A 516 -34.45 17.24 -10.01
CA HIS A 516 -33.53 18.10 -10.76
C HIS A 516 -32.97 19.29 -9.96
N LYS A 517 -33.58 19.67 -8.82
CA LYS A 517 -33.11 20.77 -7.97
C LYS A 517 -31.96 20.38 -7.04
N PHE A 518 -31.64 19.09 -6.94
CA PHE A 518 -30.62 18.58 -6.01
C PHE A 518 -29.24 19.25 -6.13
N PRO A 519 -28.64 19.48 -7.33
CA PRO A 519 -27.30 20.05 -7.43
C PRO A 519 -27.15 21.41 -6.74
N GLN A 520 -28.20 22.23 -6.73
CA GLN A 520 -28.21 23.56 -6.10
C GLN A 520 -28.29 23.48 -4.56
N MET A 521 -28.88 22.41 -4.03
CA MET A 521 -29.09 22.22 -2.58
C MET A 521 -28.13 21.19 -1.96
N LYS A 522 -27.21 20.62 -2.76
CA LYS A 522 -26.31 19.52 -2.37
C LYS A 522 -25.58 19.82 -1.07
N ASN A 523 -25.05 21.03 -0.91
CA ASN A 523 -24.28 21.41 0.28
C ASN A 523 -25.14 21.47 1.56
N HIS A 524 -26.40 21.90 1.46
CA HIS A 524 -27.29 22.02 2.62
C HIS A 524 -27.71 20.65 3.16
N PHE A 525 -27.97 19.69 2.27
CA PHE A 525 -28.39 18.34 2.65
C PHE A 525 -27.25 17.31 2.70
N ARG A 526 -26.01 17.69 2.37
CA ARG A 526 -24.88 16.75 2.24
C ARG A 526 -24.72 15.90 3.49
N SER A 527 -24.65 16.51 4.68
CA SER A 527 -24.43 15.77 5.92
C SER A 527 -25.51 14.71 6.16
N ARG A 528 -26.78 15.04 5.89
CA ARG A 528 -27.90 14.11 6.04
C ARG A 528 -27.84 12.97 5.02
N LEU A 529 -27.52 13.29 3.76
CA LEU A 529 -27.39 12.29 2.69
C LEU A 529 -26.19 11.37 2.89
N VAL A 530 -25.08 11.88 3.42
CA VAL A 530 -23.92 11.08 3.83
C VAL A 530 -24.36 10.06 4.87
N THR A 531 -24.93 10.52 5.98
CA THR A 531 -25.43 9.65 7.06
C THR A 531 -26.39 8.61 6.51
N GLU A 532 -27.35 8.98 5.66
CA GLU A 532 -28.29 8.04 5.07
C GLU A 532 -27.64 7.02 4.11
N THR A 533 -26.68 7.46 3.29
CA THR A 533 -25.93 6.58 2.39
C THR A 533 -25.11 5.56 3.18
N LEU A 534 -24.44 6.00 4.25
CA LEU A 534 -23.72 5.12 5.16
C LEU A 534 -24.70 4.16 5.85
N LEU A 535 -25.90 4.63 6.23
CA LEU A 535 -26.94 3.80 6.82
C LEU A 535 -27.52 2.73 5.86
N GLN A 536 -27.39 2.90 4.56
CA GLN A 536 -27.79 1.93 3.54
C GLN A 536 -26.64 0.97 3.14
N SER A 537 -25.44 1.15 3.69
CA SER A 537 -24.26 0.35 3.36
C SER A 537 -24.00 -0.71 4.42
N ASP A 538 -23.84 -1.97 4.03
CA ASP A 538 -23.42 -3.04 4.95
C ASP A 538 -21.92 -2.94 5.22
N ILE A 539 -21.15 -2.55 4.18
CA ILE A 539 -19.69 -2.45 4.20
C ILE A 539 -19.26 -1.07 3.72
N VAL A 540 -18.35 -0.45 4.46
CA VAL A 540 -17.70 0.81 4.07
C VAL A 540 -16.22 0.56 3.89
N CYS A 541 -15.69 0.89 2.71
CA CYS A 541 -14.31 0.68 2.32
C CYS A 541 -13.59 2.03 2.18
N SER A 542 -12.43 2.21 2.80
CA SER A 542 -11.66 3.46 2.77
C SER A 542 -10.15 3.20 2.82
N THR A 543 -9.34 4.18 2.45
CA THR A 543 -7.95 4.18 2.94
C THR A 543 -7.89 4.61 4.40
N LEU A 544 -6.80 4.25 5.10
CA LEU A 544 -6.57 4.66 6.50
C LEU A 544 -6.64 6.19 6.67
N SER A 545 -6.06 6.96 5.75
CA SER A 545 -6.18 8.42 5.78
C SER A 545 -7.61 8.89 5.47
N ALA A 546 -8.26 8.39 4.41
CA ALA A 546 -9.56 8.90 3.99
C ALA A 546 -10.69 8.64 5.01
N CYS A 547 -10.56 7.63 5.88
CA CYS A 547 -11.55 7.34 6.92
C CYS A 547 -11.55 8.41 8.03
N GLY A 548 -10.48 9.22 8.14
CA GLY A 548 -10.41 10.39 9.02
C GLY A 548 -11.13 11.63 8.46
N SER A 549 -11.89 11.52 7.38
CA SER A 549 -12.71 12.62 6.86
C SER A 549 -13.80 13.05 7.85
N MET A 550 -14.19 14.33 7.82
CA MET A 550 -15.22 14.87 8.71
C MET A 550 -16.56 14.13 8.57
N ASP A 551 -16.91 13.72 7.35
CA ASP A 551 -18.10 12.93 7.06
C ASP A 551 -18.10 11.59 7.84
N MET A 552 -16.95 10.95 8.01
CA MET A 552 -16.80 9.70 8.76
C MET A 552 -16.74 9.94 10.27
N VAL A 553 -15.97 10.93 10.72
CA VAL A 553 -15.83 11.24 12.15
C VAL A 553 -17.17 11.64 12.78
N LYS A 554 -18.03 12.38 12.05
CA LYS A 554 -19.40 12.69 12.51
C LYS A 554 -20.28 11.45 12.69
N ASN A 555 -19.99 10.39 11.94
CA ASN A 555 -20.73 9.12 11.95
C ASN A 555 -19.94 7.98 12.60
N HIS A 556 -18.96 8.28 13.48
CA HIS A 556 -18.07 7.29 14.09
C HIS A 556 -18.84 6.13 14.75
N ALA A 557 -19.89 6.41 15.51
CA ALA A 557 -20.68 5.42 16.23
C ALA A 557 -21.40 4.36 15.35
N MET A 558 -21.32 4.45 14.02
CA MET A 558 -21.90 3.46 13.11
C MET A 558 -21.07 2.17 12.97
N PHE A 559 -19.78 2.20 13.32
CA PHE A 559 -18.85 1.11 13.05
C PHE A 559 -18.46 0.39 14.34
N HIS A 560 -18.84 -0.87 14.46
CA HIS A 560 -18.42 -1.72 15.58
C HIS A 560 -17.13 -2.49 15.27
N THR A 561 -16.99 -2.95 14.02
CA THR A 561 -15.90 -3.79 13.56
C THR A 561 -15.06 -3.06 12.52
N LEU A 562 -13.75 -3.05 12.74
CA LEU A 562 -12.72 -2.57 11.82
C LEU A 562 -11.88 -3.75 11.30
N ILE A 563 -11.71 -3.84 9.99
CA ILE A 563 -10.76 -4.76 9.36
C ILE A 563 -9.73 -3.92 8.60
N ILE A 564 -8.44 -4.16 8.83
CA ILE A 564 -7.36 -3.49 8.12
C ILE A 564 -6.57 -4.54 7.33
N ASP A 565 -6.61 -4.44 6.00
CA ASP A 565 -5.75 -5.22 5.11
C ASP A 565 -4.41 -4.49 4.90
N GLU A 566 -3.35 -5.27 4.63
CA GLU A 566 -1.97 -4.79 4.54
C GLU A 566 -1.54 -3.93 5.74
N ALA A 567 -1.99 -4.30 6.95
CA ALA A 567 -1.77 -3.55 8.20
C ALA A 567 -0.29 -3.35 8.57
N THR A 568 0.61 -4.17 8.03
CA THR A 568 2.06 -4.08 8.25
C THR A 568 2.74 -3.00 7.40
N GLN A 569 2.04 -2.47 6.39
CA GLN A 569 2.52 -1.39 5.51
C GLN A 569 2.09 0.02 5.99
N ALA A 570 1.46 0.12 7.15
CA ALA A 570 1.03 1.39 7.74
C ALA A 570 1.85 1.71 8.99
N VAL A 571 2.24 2.97 9.16
CA VAL A 571 2.75 3.43 10.45
C VAL A 571 1.62 3.33 11.49
N GLU A 572 1.99 3.15 12.75
CA GLU A 572 1.02 2.94 13.81
C GLU A 572 0.00 4.08 13.92
N LEU A 573 0.45 5.33 13.76
CA LEU A 573 -0.43 6.51 13.81
C LEU A 573 -1.48 6.53 12.69
N SER A 574 -1.15 6.04 11.48
CA SER A 574 -2.15 5.92 10.41
C SER A 574 -3.24 4.90 10.76
N THR A 575 -2.88 3.83 11.46
CA THR A 575 -3.83 2.82 11.94
C THR A 575 -4.78 3.40 12.99
N LEU A 576 -4.27 4.27 13.86
CA LEU A 576 -5.09 4.96 14.87
C LEU A 576 -6.22 5.81 14.27
N ILE A 577 -6.06 6.33 13.04
CA ILE A 577 -7.10 7.14 12.38
C ILE A 577 -8.41 6.36 12.29
N ALA A 578 -8.35 5.09 11.90
CA ALA A 578 -9.51 4.22 11.79
C ALA A 578 -10.04 3.80 13.17
N LEU A 579 -9.15 3.52 14.13
CA LEU A 579 -9.52 3.14 15.51
C LEU A 579 -10.28 4.25 16.25
N ARG A 580 -9.99 5.51 15.93
CA ARG A 580 -10.69 6.68 16.47
C ARG A 580 -12.19 6.67 16.15
N LEU A 581 -12.63 5.91 15.15
CA LEU A 581 -14.04 5.80 14.79
C LEU A 581 -14.86 4.93 15.78
N GLY A 582 -14.31 4.56 16.94
CA GLY A 582 -15.08 3.92 18.02
C GLY A 582 -15.31 2.42 17.81
N CYS A 583 -14.53 1.78 16.94
CA CYS A 583 -14.59 0.34 16.72
C CYS A 583 -14.15 -0.41 17.98
N SER A 584 -14.95 -1.40 18.39
CA SER A 584 -14.69 -2.24 19.57
C SER A 584 -14.10 -3.61 19.18
N ARG A 585 -14.12 -3.95 17.89
CA ARG A 585 -13.46 -5.12 17.31
C ARG A 585 -12.55 -4.70 16.16
N VAL A 586 -11.33 -5.21 16.14
CA VAL A 586 -10.30 -4.90 15.15
C VAL A 586 -9.62 -6.18 14.67
N VAL A 587 -9.59 -6.36 13.35
CA VAL A 587 -8.83 -7.44 12.70
C VAL A 587 -7.73 -6.80 11.87
N LEU A 588 -6.47 -7.05 12.24
CA LEU A 588 -5.30 -6.59 11.50
C LEU A 588 -4.77 -7.74 10.66
N VAL A 589 -4.77 -7.57 9.34
CA VAL A 589 -4.30 -8.56 8.37
C VAL A 589 -3.08 -8.00 7.64
N GLY A 590 -1.98 -8.74 7.63
CA GLY A 590 -0.74 -8.26 7.00
C GLY A 590 0.36 -9.31 6.96
N ASP A 591 1.56 -8.91 6.54
CA ASP A 591 2.73 -9.78 6.54
C ASP A 591 3.96 -9.02 7.09
N PRO A 592 4.39 -9.30 8.34
CA PRO A 592 5.53 -8.60 8.97
C PRO A 592 6.88 -8.97 8.33
N CYS A 593 6.92 -10.01 7.51
CA CYS A 593 8.10 -10.45 6.75
C CYS A 593 8.24 -9.76 5.39
N GLN A 594 7.25 -8.95 4.96
CA GLN A 594 7.33 -8.08 3.78
C GLN A 594 7.64 -6.63 4.19
N LEU A 595 7.62 -5.70 3.22
CA LEU A 595 7.98 -4.29 3.41
C LEU A 595 7.22 -3.62 4.58
N SER A 596 7.96 -2.82 5.35
CA SER A 596 7.42 -1.90 6.37
C SER A 596 6.59 -0.79 5.73
N ALA A 597 5.96 0.01 6.59
CA ALA A 597 5.52 1.34 6.22
C ALA A 597 6.65 2.16 5.60
N THR A 598 6.33 2.90 4.54
CA THR A 598 7.25 3.87 3.93
C THR A 598 7.32 5.11 4.81
N VAL A 599 8.51 5.42 5.30
CA VAL A 599 8.82 6.59 6.13
C VAL A 599 9.89 7.38 5.41
N CYS A 600 9.71 8.70 5.26
CA CYS A 600 10.63 9.57 4.56
C CYS A 600 11.95 9.74 5.34
N SER A 601 11.90 9.82 6.67
CA SER A 601 13.09 10.05 7.50
C SER A 601 13.77 8.75 7.94
N ASN A 602 15.03 8.55 7.51
CA ASN A 602 15.86 7.44 7.96
C ASN A 602 16.16 7.49 9.48
N VAL A 603 16.17 8.69 10.07
CA VAL A 603 16.33 8.87 11.53
C VAL A 603 15.09 8.37 12.26
N ALA A 604 13.89 8.64 11.75
CA ALA A 604 12.66 8.10 12.32
C ALA A 604 12.62 6.55 12.19
N VAL A 605 13.10 6.00 11.06
CA VAL A 605 13.25 4.55 10.87
C VAL A 605 14.22 3.93 11.88
N SER A 606 15.37 4.57 12.15
CA SER A 606 16.34 4.06 13.14
C SER A 606 15.75 4.02 14.55
N LEU A 607 14.83 4.94 14.87
CA LEU A 607 14.06 5.01 16.11
C LEU A 607 12.75 4.20 16.09
N LYS A 608 12.58 3.32 15.09
CA LYS A 608 11.46 2.36 14.93
C LYS A 608 10.08 2.97 14.66
N TYR A 609 10.03 4.17 14.10
CA TYR A 609 8.77 4.79 13.64
C TYR A 609 8.11 4.01 12.49
N ASP A 610 8.89 3.25 11.70
CA ASP A 610 8.40 2.40 10.61
C ASP A 610 7.69 1.13 11.11
N ARG A 611 7.77 0.81 12.41
CA ARG A 611 7.14 -0.36 13.00
C ARG A 611 5.62 -0.17 13.04
N SER A 612 4.91 -1.05 12.34
CA SER A 612 3.45 -1.06 12.32
C SER A 612 2.85 -1.49 13.67
N LEU A 613 1.58 -1.11 13.91
CA LEU A 613 0.81 -1.58 15.07
C LEU A 613 0.78 -3.12 15.12
N PHE A 614 0.60 -3.78 13.97
CA PHE A 614 0.60 -5.23 13.86
C PHE A 614 1.88 -5.83 14.44
N GLN A 615 3.05 -5.34 14.00
CA GLN A 615 4.34 -5.83 14.46
C GLN A 615 4.54 -5.57 15.94
N ARG A 616 4.19 -4.38 16.43
CA ARG A 616 4.31 -4.06 17.85
C ARG A 616 3.46 -4.98 18.72
N LEU A 617 2.19 -5.19 18.37
CA LEU A 617 1.31 -6.10 19.10
C LEU A 617 1.79 -7.55 19.05
N GLN A 618 2.29 -8.01 17.89
CA GLN A 618 2.95 -9.32 17.80
C GLN A 618 4.14 -9.43 18.77
N MET A 619 4.98 -8.39 18.87
CA MET A 619 6.10 -8.34 19.82
C MET A 619 5.62 -8.26 21.28
N CYS A 620 4.45 -7.70 21.54
CA CYS A 620 3.78 -7.72 22.84
C CYS A 620 3.19 -9.11 23.22
N GLY A 621 3.34 -10.13 22.38
CA GLY A 621 2.85 -11.49 22.64
C GLY A 621 1.40 -11.73 22.21
N TYR A 622 0.79 -10.85 21.41
CA TYR A 622 -0.54 -11.14 20.86
C TYR A 622 -0.50 -12.37 19.94
N PRO A 623 -1.51 -13.26 20.02
CA PRO A 623 -1.57 -14.44 19.18
C PRO A 623 -1.71 -14.05 17.71
N VAL A 624 -0.88 -14.66 16.86
CA VAL A 624 -0.88 -14.43 15.42
C VAL A 624 -1.45 -15.65 14.70
N ASN A 625 -2.54 -15.44 13.98
CA ASN A 625 -3.12 -16.46 13.11
C ASN A 625 -2.34 -16.52 11.80
N LEU A 626 -1.39 -17.45 11.70
CA LEU A 626 -0.67 -17.71 10.45
C LEU A 626 -1.56 -18.44 9.45
N LEU A 627 -1.68 -17.89 8.23
CA LEU A 627 -2.19 -18.60 7.06
C LEU A 627 -1.02 -19.37 6.42
N ASP A 628 -1.09 -20.70 6.47
CA ASP A 628 0.07 -21.58 6.24
C ASP A 628 0.07 -22.27 4.86
N ILE A 629 -0.95 -22.08 4.03
CA ILE A 629 -1.04 -22.68 2.69
C ILE A 629 -1.01 -21.60 1.60
N GLN A 630 -0.05 -21.68 0.68
CA GLN A 630 0.08 -20.77 -0.47
C GLN A 630 -0.45 -21.40 -1.77
N TYR A 631 -1.10 -20.57 -2.61
CA TYR A 631 -1.78 -20.98 -3.85
C TYR A 631 -1.18 -20.36 -5.13
N ARG A 632 -0.07 -19.63 -4.99
CA ARG A 632 0.52 -18.75 -6.02
C ARG A 632 1.75 -19.37 -6.69
N MET A 633 2.82 -19.51 -5.90
CA MET A 633 4.19 -19.77 -6.34
C MET A 633 4.39 -21.25 -6.66
N ASP A 634 5.14 -21.54 -7.72
CA ASP A 634 5.68 -22.88 -7.97
C ASP A 634 6.54 -23.36 -6.76
N PRO A 635 6.51 -24.65 -6.39
CA PRO A 635 7.34 -25.22 -5.32
C PRO A 635 8.83 -24.93 -5.45
N GLY A 636 9.37 -24.82 -6.67
CA GLY A 636 10.77 -24.43 -6.89
C GLY A 636 11.06 -22.99 -6.46
N ILE A 637 10.03 -22.14 -6.41
CA ILE A 637 10.09 -20.74 -5.99
C ILE A 637 9.76 -20.62 -4.50
N SER A 638 8.67 -21.25 -4.02
CA SER A 638 8.15 -21.10 -2.65
C SER A 638 9.03 -21.74 -1.57
N ARG A 639 9.84 -22.74 -1.93
CA ARG A 639 10.71 -23.50 -1.00
C ARG A 639 11.66 -22.59 -0.23
N PHE A 640 12.37 -21.68 -0.90
CA PHE A 640 13.28 -20.76 -0.21
C PHE A 640 12.54 -19.77 0.69
N PRO A 641 11.52 -19.01 0.23
CA PRO A 641 10.77 -18.13 1.10
C PRO A 641 10.19 -18.83 2.32
N SER A 642 9.62 -20.02 2.14
CA SER A 642 9.06 -20.84 3.23
C SER A 642 10.14 -21.15 4.27
N MET A 643 11.25 -21.75 3.86
CA MET A 643 12.37 -22.10 4.74
C MET A 643 12.96 -20.86 5.44
N TYR A 644 13.22 -19.78 4.68
CA TYR A 644 14.03 -18.66 5.12
C TYR A 644 13.26 -17.59 5.90
N PHE A 645 12.04 -17.22 5.46
CA PHE A 645 11.25 -16.16 6.10
C PHE A 645 10.18 -16.71 7.04
N TYR A 646 9.64 -17.90 6.74
CA TYR A 646 8.48 -18.47 7.44
C TYR A 646 8.80 -19.77 8.18
N LYS A 647 10.08 -20.07 8.42
CA LYS A 647 10.56 -21.20 9.23
C LYS A 647 9.96 -22.55 8.77
N SER A 648 9.84 -22.74 7.46
CA SER A 648 9.22 -23.91 6.82
C SER A 648 7.76 -24.17 7.18
N GLN A 649 7.05 -23.19 7.76
CA GLN A 649 5.63 -23.32 8.08
C GLN A 649 4.72 -23.10 6.87
N LEU A 650 5.23 -22.49 5.79
CA LEU A 650 4.44 -22.22 4.58
C LEU A 650 4.46 -23.44 3.63
N LYS A 651 3.29 -23.99 3.35
CA LYS A 651 3.04 -25.19 2.53
C LYS A 651 2.43 -24.81 1.19
N ASP A 652 2.66 -25.62 0.18
CA ASP A 652 2.10 -25.44 -1.16
C ASP A 652 0.74 -26.15 -1.30
N ALA A 653 -0.26 -25.49 -1.89
CA ALA A 653 -1.54 -26.12 -2.15
C ALA A 653 -1.44 -27.19 -3.26
N PRO A 654 -2.25 -28.27 -3.21
CA PRO A 654 -2.27 -29.31 -4.27
C PRO A 654 -2.47 -28.75 -5.69
N SER A 655 -3.27 -27.69 -5.81
CA SER A 655 -3.54 -27.00 -7.08
C SER A 655 -2.29 -26.42 -7.75
N VAL A 656 -1.24 -26.13 -6.98
CA VAL A 656 0.01 -25.58 -7.52
C VAL A 656 0.79 -26.68 -8.25
N TYR A 657 0.90 -27.87 -7.65
CA TYR A 657 1.56 -29.03 -8.28
C TYR A 657 0.85 -29.47 -9.56
N GLN A 658 -0.48 -29.39 -9.60
CA GLN A 658 -1.27 -29.76 -10.79
C GLN A 658 -0.99 -28.85 -12.00
N ARG A 659 -0.51 -27.60 -11.80
CA ARG A 659 -0.12 -26.68 -12.89
C ARG A 659 1.18 -27.08 -13.59
N GLN A 660 1.87 -28.14 -13.14
CA GLN A 660 3.23 -28.49 -13.59
C GLN A 660 3.30 -29.52 -14.74
N GLN A 661 2.19 -30.01 -15.28
CA GLN A 661 2.24 -31.07 -16.29
C GLN A 661 2.63 -30.55 -17.70
N ARG A 662 3.77 -31.04 -18.22
CA ARG A 662 4.30 -30.88 -19.60
C ARG A 662 4.42 -29.44 -20.10
N ASP A 663 5.49 -28.76 -19.70
CA ASP A 663 5.69 -27.34 -20.00
C ASP A 663 7.12 -27.04 -20.49
N TRP A 664 7.35 -25.86 -21.06
CA TRP A 664 8.66 -25.45 -21.59
C TRP A 664 9.76 -25.27 -20.51
N ARG A 665 9.41 -25.42 -19.24
CA ARG A 665 10.29 -25.28 -18.08
C ARG A 665 11.25 -26.47 -17.87
N GLU A 666 11.15 -27.51 -18.70
CA GLU A 666 12.12 -28.62 -18.75
C GLU A 666 13.49 -28.18 -19.30
N PHE A 667 13.54 -27.12 -20.12
CA PHE A 667 14.79 -26.60 -20.64
C PHE A 667 15.63 -25.96 -19.50
N PRO A 668 16.92 -26.28 -19.33
CA PRO A 668 17.68 -25.89 -18.13
C PRO A 668 17.69 -24.38 -17.83
N LEU A 669 17.79 -23.54 -18.86
CA LEU A 669 17.76 -22.08 -18.71
C LEU A 669 16.36 -21.52 -18.40
N LEU A 670 15.30 -22.34 -18.40
CA LEU A 670 13.92 -21.91 -18.21
C LEU A 670 13.23 -22.63 -17.04
N ARG A 671 14.01 -23.26 -16.13
CA ARG A 671 13.50 -23.87 -14.90
C ARG A 671 12.69 -22.86 -14.06
N PRO A 672 11.81 -23.33 -13.15
CA PRO A 672 10.96 -22.46 -12.34
C PRO A 672 11.71 -21.39 -11.54
N ALA A 673 12.93 -21.68 -11.08
CA ALA A 673 13.80 -20.71 -10.43
C ALA A 673 15.23 -20.83 -10.97
N VAL A 674 15.79 -19.74 -11.50
CA VAL A 674 17.18 -19.72 -12.00
C VAL A 674 17.89 -18.44 -11.55
N PHE A 675 19.10 -18.59 -11.01
CA PHE A 675 20.04 -17.52 -10.73
C PHE A 675 21.08 -17.42 -11.85
N TYR A 676 21.04 -16.37 -12.64
CA TYR A 676 22.05 -16.01 -13.64
C TYR A 676 23.16 -15.20 -12.96
N ALA A 677 24.21 -15.91 -12.55
CA ALA A 677 25.41 -15.35 -11.97
C ALA A 677 26.26 -14.70 -13.06
N ILE A 678 26.32 -13.36 -13.09
CA ILE A 678 27.08 -12.61 -14.10
C ILE A 678 28.11 -11.69 -13.45
N ASP A 679 29.35 -11.74 -13.93
CA ASP A 679 30.39 -10.81 -13.52
C ASP A 679 30.25 -9.48 -14.30
N SER A 680 29.21 -8.73 -13.94
CA SER A 680 28.85 -7.45 -14.58
C SER A 680 29.48 -6.26 -13.87
N MET A 681 29.40 -5.08 -14.49
CA MET A 681 29.84 -3.80 -13.91
C MET A 681 28.67 -2.82 -13.81
N GLN A 682 28.58 -2.10 -12.68
CA GLN A 682 27.59 -1.04 -12.50
C GLN A 682 28.12 0.30 -13.02
N SER A 683 27.21 1.16 -13.46
CA SER A 683 27.43 2.60 -13.66
C SER A 683 26.48 3.39 -12.76
N LYS A 684 26.85 4.64 -12.43
CA LYS A 684 26.06 5.55 -11.60
C LYS A 684 25.41 6.62 -12.48
N ASP A 685 24.14 6.88 -12.23
CA ASP A 685 23.34 7.88 -12.93
C ASP A 685 22.73 8.82 -11.88
N GLU A 686 23.23 10.05 -11.80
CA GLU A 686 22.92 11.06 -10.76
C GLU A 686 23.00 10.51 -9.32
N THR A 687 21.90 9.95 -8.82
CA THR A 687 21.69 9.43 -7.46
C THR A 687 21.44 7.92 -7.41
N SER A 688 21.32 7.25 -8.56
CA SER A 688 20.91 5.85 -8.68
C SER A 688 21.94 5.01 -9.48
N TYR A 689 21.74 3.70 -9.54
CA TYR A 689 22.67 2.76 -10.17
C TYR A 689 22.00 2.00 -11.33
N LYS A 690 22.78 1.68 -12.36
CA LYS A 690 22.34 0.88 -13.50
C LYS A 690 23.43 -0.10 -13.97
N ASN A 691 23.03 -1.12 -14.71
CA ASN A 691 23.90 -2.19 -15.19
C ASN A 691 23.46 -2.66 -16.58
N GLU A 692 24.22 -2.28 -17.61
CA GLU A 692 23.93 -2.56 -19.01
C GLU A 692 24.09 -4.04 -19.37
N MET A 693 25.02 -4.76 -18.74
CA MET A 693 25.20 -6.19 -19.01
C MET A 693 24.02 -7.00 -18.51
N GLU A 694 23.48 -6.64 -17.34
CA GLU A 694 22.25 -7.24 -16.83
C GLU A 694 21.06 -6.92 -17.75
N ALA A 695 20.89 -5.66 -18.18
CA ALA A 695 19.81 -5.27 -19.10
C ALA A 695 19.88 -6.02 -20.44
N ASN A 696 21.10 -6.24 -20.97
CA ASN A 696 21.31 -7.03 -22.18
C ASN A 696 20.95 -8.51 -21.99
N LEU A 697 21.28 -9.08 -20.83
CA LEU A 697 20.94 -10.47 -20.50
C LEU A 697 19.43 -10.64 -20.29
N VAL A 698 18.75 -9.66 -19.68
CA VAL A 698 17.28 -9.61 -19.58
C VAL A 698 16.66 -9.72 -20.97
N CYS A 699 17.14 -8.95 -21.95
CA CYS A 699 16.61 -9.01 -23.33
C CYS A 699 16.81 -10.40 -23.97
N GLN A 700 17.98 -11.01 -23.80
CA GLN A 700 18.22 -12.36 -24.32
C GLN A 700 17.33 -13.42 -23.67
N LEU A 701 17.02 -13.26 -22.39
CA LEU A 701 16.10 -14.13 -21.68
C LEU A 701 14.66 -13.92 -22.16
N LEU A 702 14.24 -12.66 -22.37
CA LEU A 702 12.96 -12.31 -22.98
C LEU A 702 12.81 -12.92 -24.38
N ASP A 703 13.87 -12.99 -25.20
CA ASP A 703 13.81 -13.67 -26.50
C ASP A 703 13.41 -15.14 -26.39
N MET A 704 13.96 -15.87 -25.42
CA MET A 704 13.62 -17.28 -25.19
C MET A 704 12.20 -17.40 -24.65
N ILE A 705 11.84 -16.60 -23.64
CA ILE A 705 10.50 -16.58 -23.03
C ILE A 705 9.43 -16.27 -24.08
N LEU A 706 9.60 -15.23 -24.89
CA LEU A 706 8.64 -14.87 -25.92
C LEU A 706 8.51 -15.97 -26.98
N THR A 707 9.59 -16.69 -27.28
CA THR A 707 9.54 -17.82 -28.22
C THR A 707 8.65 -18.95 -27.70
N VAL A 708 8.80 -19.32 -26.43
CA VAL A 708 7.99 -20.40 -25.82
C VAL A 708 6.55 -19.95 -25.56
N LEU A 709 6.32 -18.71 -25.14
CA LEU A 709 4.97 -18.19 -24.94
C LEU A 709 4.17 -18.11 -26.25
N LYS A 710 4.82 -17.77 -27.37
CA LYS A 710 4.19 -17.82 -28.71
C LYS A 710 3.84 -19.23 -29.18
N ALA A 711 4.39 -20.26 -28.54
CA ALA A 711 4.03 -21.65 -28.81
C ALA A 711 2.80 -22.11 -27.99
N GLU A 712 2.44 -21.40 -26.91
CA GLU A 712 1.28 -21.73 -26.09
C GLU A 712 -0.04 -21.46 -26.84
N ARG A 713 -1.03 -22.36 -26.66
CA ARG A 713 -2.38 -22.19 -27.21
C ARG A 713 -3.05 -20.98 -26.55
N GLY A 714 -3.64 -20.09 -27.37
CA GLY A 714 -4.34 -18.91 -26.86
C GLY A 714 -3.44 -17.72 -26.51
N TYR A 715 -2.17 -17.74 -26.94
CA TYR A 715 -1.27 -16.59 -26.82
C TYR A 715 -1.87 -15.33 -27.45
N LYS A 716 -1.96 -14.27 -26.64
CA LYS A 716 -2.33 -12.92 -27.09
C LYS A 716 -1.27 -11.93 -26.58
N PRO A 717 -0.68 -11.10 -27.46
CA PRO A 717 0.31 -10.09 -27.05
C PRO A 717 -0.21 -9.13 -25.98
N GLU A 718 -1.50 -8.78 -26.02
CA GLU A 718 -2.17 -7.89 -25.07
C GLU A 718 -2.19 -8.43 -23.64
N LEU A 719 -2.07 -9.75 -23.45
CA LEU A 719 -2.05 -10.36 -22.11
C LEU A 719 -0.64 -10.40 -21.51
N LEU A 720 0.41 -10.03 -22.25
CA LEU A 720 1.78 -10.05 -21.75
C LEU A 720 1.97 -9.15 -20.52
N GLU A 721 1.23 -8.05 -20.45
CA GLU A 721 1.30 -7.10 -19.34
C GLU A 721 0.94 -7.83 -18.05
N GLN A 722 -0.04 -8.73 -18.08
CA GLN A 722 -0.47 -9.53 -16.92
C GLN A 722 0.45 -10.74 -16.63
N ARG A 723 1.34 -11.11 -17.56
CA ARG A 723 2.14 -12.34 -17.46
C ARG A 723 3.61 -12.11 -17.13
N ILE A 724 4.22 -11.01 -17.57
CA ILE A 724 5.66 -10.77 -17.41
C ILE A 724 5.91 -9.46 -16.67
N ALA A 725 6.81 -9.50 -15.69
CA ALA A 725 7.43 -8.30 -15.13
C ALA A 725 8.95 -8.40 -15.07
N VAL A 726 9.62 -7.27 -15.26
CA VAL A 726 11.02 -7.06 -14.91
C VAL A 726 11.09 -6.08 -13.74
N ILE A 727 11.65 -6.54 -12.62
CA ILE A 727 11.76 -5.76 -11.39
C ILE A 727 13.21 -5.53 -11.01
N THR A 728 13.48 -4.41 -10.35
CA THR A 728 14.81 -4.06 -9.83
C THR A 728 14.68 -3.15 -8.62
N THR A 729 15.74 -3.01 -7.83
CA THR A 729 15.77 -2.08 -6.69
C THR A 729 16.03 -0.63 -7.09
N TYR A 730 16.47 -0.36 -8.32
CA TYR A 730 16.98 0.96 -8.73
C TYR A 730 16.17 1.61 -9.85
N SER A 731 15.77 2.87 -9.65
CA SER A 731 15.01 3.66 -10.64
C SER A 731 15.78 3.89 -11.95
N ALA A 732 17.10 4.15 -11.91
CA ALA A 732 17.90 4.30 -13.12
C ALA A 732 17.97 3.00 -13.94
N GLN A 733 17.97 1.83 -13.27
CA GLN A 733 17.88 0.55 -13.95
C GLN A 733 16.50 0.35 -14.60
N VAL A 734 15.41 0.83 -13.98
CA VAL A 734 14.06 0.80 -14.60
C VAL A 734 14.06 1.59 -15.92
N ALA A 735 14.64 2.79 -15.93
CA ALA A 735 14.75 3.62 -17.14
C ALA A 735 15.56 2.91 -18.23
N LEU A 736 16.77 2.44 -17.89
CA LEU A 736 17.65 1.71 -18.81
C LEU A 736 16.98 0.45 -19.38
N LEU A 737 16.28 -0.32 -18.54
CA LEU A 737 15.57 -1.53 -18.98
C LEU A 737 14.46 -1.19 -19.97
N LYS A 738 13.66 -0.16 -19.70
CA LYS A 738 12.59 0.27 -20.62
C LYS A 738 13.14 0.67 -21.99
N GLU A 739 14.21 1.44 -22.02
CA GLU A 739 14.88 1.86 -23.25
C GLU A 739 15.49 0.68 -24.01
N THR A 740 16.25 -0.18 -23.32
CA THR A 740 16.93 -1.33 -23.94
C THR A 740 15.91 -2.35 -24.48
N ILE A 741 14.83 -2.60 -23.75
CA ILE A 741 13.76 -3.52 -24.17
C ILE A 741 13.01 -2.93 -25.37
N ALA A 742 12.69 -1.63 -25.37
CA ALA A 742 12.04 -1.00 -26.51
C ALA A 742 12.89 -1.08 -27.79
N MET A 743 14.22 -0.94 -27.66
CA MET A 743 15.15 -1.04 -28.77
C MET A 743 15.29 -2.47 -29.31
N ARG A 744 15.48 -3.47 -28.44
CA ARG A 744 15.74 -4.88 -28.87
C ARG A 744 14.47 -5.67 -29.13
N HIS A 745 13.34 -5.26 -28.56
CA HIS A 745 12.04 -5.90 -28.75
C HIS A 745 10.95 -4.87 -29.12
N PRO A 746 11.00 -4.27 -30.32
CA PRO A 746 9.99 -3.30 -30.76
C PRO A 746 8.55 -3.83 -30.67
N GLN A 747 8.35 -5.14 -30.82
CA GLN A 747 7.06 -5.80 -30.65
C GLN A 747 6.44 -5.70 -29.24
N LEU A 748 7.24 -5.31 -28.23
CA LEU A 748 6.77 -5.09 -26.86
C LEU A 748 6.43 -3.62 -26.60
N VAL A 749 6.64 -2.72 -27.56
CA VAL A 749 6.25 -1.32 -27.40
C VAL A 749 4.74 -1.20 -27.61
N ALA A 750 4.04 -0.67 -26.60
CA ALA A 750 2.60 -0.49 -26.68
C ALA A 750 2.25 0.59 -27.70
N PRO A 751 1.26 0.38 -28.58
CA PRO A 751 0.81 1.43 -29.49
C PRO A 751 0.26 2.62 -28.70
N PRO A 752 0.46 3.87 -29.16
CA PRO A 752 -0.17 5.03 -28.55
C PRO A 752 -1.69 4.86 -28.56
N VAL A 753 -2.32 4.98 -27.40
CA VAL A 753 -3.73 4.62 -27.20
C VAL A 753 -4.61 5.59 -28.00
N GLU A 754 -5.51 5.10 -28.87
CA GLU A 754 -6.40 5.95 -29.70
C GLU A 754 -7.32 6.87 -28.88
N LYS A 755 -7.49 6.64 -27.57
CA LYS A 755 -8.15 7.58 -26.65
C LYS A 755 -7.42 8.95 -26.59
N GLU A 756 -6.13 9.01 -26.91
CA GLU A 756 -5.37 10.25 -27.08
C GLU A 756 -5.68 10.95 -28.42
N LYS A 757 -6.16 10.23 -29.44
CA LYS A 757 -6.57 10.85 -30.72
C LYS A 757 -7.97 11.48 -30.66
N LYS A 758 -8.86 10.98 -29.80
CA LYS A 758 -10.23 11.56 -29.62
C LYS A 758 -10.32 12.56 -28.47
N LYS A 759 -9.38 12.57 -27.52
CA LYS A 759 -9.11 13.78 -26.72
C LYS A 759 -8.34 14.78 -27.61
N LYS A 760 -9.05 15.53 -28.44
CA LYS A 760 -8.60 16.87 -28.88
C LYS A 760 -8.67 17.85 -27.70
N VAL A 761 -8.12 17.46 -26.56
CA VAL A 761 -7.90 18.30 -25.38
C VAL A 761 -6.40 18.26 -25.16
N LYS A 762 -5.79 19.44 -25.27
CA LYS A 762 -4.39 19.72 -24.96
C LYS A 762 -4.15 19.46 -23.47
N GLU A 763 -4.03 18.20 -23.06
CA GLU A 763 -3.46 17.86 -21.75
C GLU A 763 -1.94 18.00 -21.87
N PRO A 764 -1.29 18.88 -21.08
CA PRO A 764 0.17 19.00 -21.11
C PRO A 764 0.76 17.72 -20.49
N VAL A 765 1.39 16.91 -21.34
CA VAL A 765 2.19 15.77 -20.91
C VAL A 765 3.36 16.30 -20.05
N PRO A 766 3.66 15.72 -18.87
CA PRO A 766 4.69 16.25 -17.99
C PRO A 766 6.06 16.35 -18.70
N PRO A 767 6.85 17.42 -18.43
CA PRO A 767 8.18 17.57 -19.00
C PRO A 767 9.13 16.58 -18.35
N GLY A 768 9.46 15.54 -19.09
CA GLY A 768 10.44 14.52 -18.77
C GLY A 768 10.61 13.59 -19.97
N PRO A 769 11.73 12.86 -20.10
CA PRO A 769 11.86 11.86 -21.14
C PRO A 769 10.69 10.86 -20.99
N GLN A 770 9.78 10.87 -21.97
CA GLN A 770 8.66 9.94 -21.99
C GLN A 770 9.23 8.54 -22.24
N LEU A 771 9.45 7.80 -21.15
CA LEU A 771 9.90 6.43 -21.21
C LEU A 771 8.89 5.61 -22.04
N PRO A 772 9.37 4.72 -22.93
CA PRO A 772 8.48 3.95 -23.79
C PRO A 772 7.53 3.11 -22.94
N LYS A 773 6.24 3.16 -23.28
CA LYS A 773 5.24 2.27 -22.68
C LYS A 773 5.41 0.88 -23.28
N LEU A 774 5.59 -0.12 -22.41
CA LEU A 774 5.79 -1.51 -22.81
C LEU A 774 4.51 -2.32 -22.55
N LEU A 775 4.34 -3.41 -23.30
CA LEU A 775 3.34 -4.46 -23.09
C LEU A 775 3.74 -5.42 -21.96
N ILE A 776 4.81 -5.13 -21.21
CA ILE A 776 5.24 -5.85 -20.01
C ILE A 776 5.52 -4.84 -18.90
N ASP A 777 5.39 -5.26 -17.66
CA ASP A 777 5.64 -4.37 -16.53
C ASP A 777 7.13 -4.25 -16.24
N VAL A 778 7.64 -3.03 -16.13
CA VAL A 778 9.01 -2.74 -15.68
C VAL A 778 8.95 -1.71 -14.55
N SER A 779 9.30 -2.13 -13.33
CA SER A 779 9.10 -1.32 -12.12
C SER A 779 10.16 -1.59 -11.05
N THR A 780 10.18 -0.76 -10.00
CA THR A 780 10.96 -1.05 -8.80
C THR A 780 10.29 -2.12 -7.94
N VAL A 781 11.04 -2.79 -7.06
CA VAL A 781 10.45 -3.76 -6.09
C VAL A 781 9.35 -3.10 -5.25
N ASP A 782 9.64 -1.92 -4.70
CA ASP A 782 8.71 -1.16 -3.86
C ASP A 782 7.44 -0.76 -4.66
N GLY A 783 7.61 -0.32 -5.92
CA GLY A 783 6.49 0.01 -6.82
C GLY A 783 5.72 -1.21 -7.35
N PHE A 784 6.22 -2.43 -7.15
CA PHE A 784 5.58 -3.67 -7.57
C PHE A 784 4.95 -4.44 -6.40
N GLN A 785 4.88 -3.80 -5.23
CA GLN A 785 4.24 -4.36 -4.05
C GLN A 785 2.74 -4.59 -4.27
N GLY A 786 2.22 -5.72 -3.76
CA GLY A 786 0.83 -6.11 -3.96
C GLY A 786 0.51 -6.69 -5.35
N MET A 787 1.42 -6.57 -6.33
CA MET A 787 1.27 -7.19 -7.65
C MET A 787 1.85 -8.60 -7.69
N GLU A 788 1.48 -9.36 -8.73
CA GLU A 788 2.00 -10.69 -9.06
C GLU A 788 1.99 -10.88 -10.58
N LYS A 789 2.89 -11.73 -11.09
CA LYS A 789 2.95 -12.14 -12.51
C LYS A 789 3.32 -13.60 -12.64
N GLU A 790 3.02 -14.19 -13.79
CA GLU A 790 3.46 -15.55 -14.11
C GLU A 790 4.99 -15.65 -14.11
N ILE A 791 5.67 -14.71 -14.78
CA ILE A 791 7.12 -14.69 -14.96
C ILE A 791 7.66 -13.38 -14.41
N VAL A 792 8.65 -13.46 -13.54
CA VAL A 792 9.35 -12.29 -13.00
C VAL A 792 10.85 -12.42 -13.23
N ILE A 793 11.44 -11.38 -13.79
CA ILE A 793 12.90 -11.24 -13.94
C ILE A 793 13.36 -10.16 -12.97
N PHE A 794 14.25 -10.50 -12.04
CA PHE A 794 14.85 -9.58 -11.09
C PHE A 794 16.27 -9.21 -11.53
N SER A 795 16.57 -7.92 -11.65
CA SER A 795 17.92 -7.38 -11.91
C SER A 795 18.49 -6.74 -10.64
N ALA A 796 19.61 -7.29 -10.14
CA ALA A 796 20.26 -6.91 -8.90
C ALA A 796 21.13 -5.65 -9.02
N VAL A 797 21.70 -5.39 -10.20
CA VAL A 797 22.48 -4.19 -10.57
C VAL A 797 23.85 -4.08 -9.90
N ARG A 798 23.90 -4.15 -8.56
CA ARG A 798 25.06 -3.73 -7.76
C ARG A 798 26.26 -4.65 -7.91
N THR A 799 27.42 -4.02 -7.94
CA THR A 799 28.73 -4.67 -8.05
C THR A 799 29.71 -4.05 -7.05
N GLY A 800 30.81 -4.76 -6.77
CA GLY A 800 31.82 -4.33 -5.79
C GLY A 800 32.79 -3.25 -6.27
N TYR A 801 32.66 -2.74 -7.50
CA TYR A 801 33.63 -1.84 -8.13
C TYR A 801 32.96 -0.77 -9.01
N VAL A 802 33.48 0.46 -8.96
CA VAL A 802 33.19 1.55 -9.91
C VAL A 802 34.51 1.91 -10.59
N GLY A 803 34.60 1.68 -11.91
CA GLY A 803 35.82 1.99 -12.67
C GLY A 803 36.95 0.96 -12.52
N GLN A 804 37.71 0.77 -13.60
CA GLN A 804 38.83 -0.15 -13.68
C GLN A 804 39.91 0.18 -12.63
N LYS A 805 40.08 -0.69 -11.62
CA LYS A 805 41.37 -0.85 -10.95
C LYS A 805 41.68 -2.33 -10.70
N ASN A 806 42.89 -2.70 -11.14
CA ASN A 806 43.49 -4.02 -11.15
C ASN A 806 43.59 -4.62 -9.73
N ALA A 807 43.07 -5.82 -9.57
CA ALA A 807 43.64 -6.86 -8.73
C ALA A 807 43.28 -8.20 -9.37
N ALA A 808 44.20 -9.16 -9.41
CA ALA A 808 43.94 -10.52 -9.87
C ALA A 808 42.84 -11.14 -9.01
N GLN A 809 41.59 -11.05 -9.45
CA GLN A 809 40.42 -11.51 -8.71
C GLN A 809 40.07 -12.94 -9.08
N LYS A 810 39.81 -13.75 -8.05
CA LYS A 810 39.27 -15.11 -8.17
C LYS A 810 38.11 -15.16 -9.16
N THR A 811 38.10 -16.15 -10.07
CA THR A 811 36.98 -16.30 -11.02
C THR A 811 35.65 -16.53 -10.28
N LEU A 812 34.49 -16.25 -10.90
CA LEU A 812 33.19 -16.56 -10.27
C LEU A 812 33.08 -18.03 -9.83
N ARG A 813 33.78 -18.93 -10.55
CA ARG A 813 33.89 -20.35 -10.20
C ARG A 813 34.63 -20.58 -8.89
N GLU A 814 35.69 -19.84 -8.61
CA GLU A 814 36.46 -19.93 -7.36
C GLU A 814 35.74 -19.31 -6.15
N ILE A 815 34.77 -18.42 -6.40
CA ILE A 815 33.95 -17.77 -5.36
C ILE A 815 32.69 -18.59 -5.07
N THR A 816 32.23 -19.35 -6.07
CA THR A 816 31.16 -20.32 -5.90
C THR A 816 31.70 -21.53 -5.14
N PRO A 817 31.05 -22.01 -4.06
CA PRO A 817 31.55 -23.17 -3.32
C PRO A 817 31.77 -24.39 -4.24
N PRO A 818 32.79 -25.24 -3.98
CA PRO A 818 33.13 -26.36 -4.86
C PRO A 818 32.04 -27.45 -4.92
N ASN A 819 31.15 -27.50 -3.93
CA ASN A 819 30.04 -28.46 -3.85
C ASN A 819 28.76 -27.94 -4.53
N VAL A 820 28.86 -26.98 -5.45
CA VAL A 820 27.70 -26.32 -6.07
C VAL A 820 27.32 -26.99 -7.38
N LEU A 821 26.04 -27.36 -7.47
CA LEU A 821 25.40 -27.87 -8.66
C LEU A 821 25.07 -26.69 -9.60
N THR A 822 25.85 -26.50 -10.67
CA THR A 822 25.59 -25.45 -11.67
C THR A 822 25.02 -26.01 -12.96
N ILE A 823 24.13 -25.25 -13.59
CA ILE A 823 23.52 -25.59 -14.88
C ILE A 823 24.59 -25.69 -15.99
N ASP A 824 25.64 -24.87 -15.95
CA ASP A 824 26.70 -24.88 -16.98
C ASP A 824 27.62 -26.12 -16.91
N ASN A 825 27.64 -26.83 -15.78
CA ASN A 825 28.43 -28.04 -15.57
C ASN A 825 27.53 -29.25 -15.24
N GLU A 826 26.22 -29.19 -15.53
CA GLU A 826 25.32 -30.31 -15.34
C GLU A 826 25.84 -31.52 -16.15
N PRO A 827 26.10 -32.67 -15.49
CA PRO A 827 26.71 -33.80 -16.15
C PRO A 827 25.80 -34.36 -17.25
N HIS A 828 26.39 -34.66 -18.40
CA HIS A 828 25.68 -35.26 -19.54
C HIS A 828 25.69 -36.80 -19.49
N ASP A 829 26.56 -37.39 -18.67
CA ASP A 829 26.61 -38.82 -18.43
C ASP A 829 25.43 -39.25 -17.52
N PRO A 830 24.68 -40.31 -17.86
CA PRO A 830 23.49 -40.72 -17.11
C PRO A 830 23.74 -41.01 -15.62
N ASP A 831 24.88 -41.64 -15.27
CA ASP A 831 25.17 -42.04 -13.90
C ASP A 831 25.51 -40.80 -13.05
N ALA A 832 26.32 -39.89 -13.60
CA ALA A 832 26.64 -38.62 -12.96
C ALA A 832 25.41 -37.69 -12.85
N ALA A 833 24.51 -37.70 -13.84
CA ALA A 833 23.24 -36.99 -13.79
C ALA A 833 22.29 -37.54 -12.71
N GLN A 834 22.29 -38.86 -12.52
CA GLN A 834 21.53 -39.48 -11.44
C GLN A 834 22.10 -39.15 -10.06
N GLN A 835 23.42 -39.14 -9.90
CA GLN A 835 24.07 -38.68 -8.66
C GLN A 835 23.72 -37.21 -8.34
N PHE A 836 23.77 -36.35 -9.35
CA PHE A 836 23.36 -34.94 -9.24
C PHE A 836 21.90 -34.83 -8.76
N ALA A 837 20.99 -35.61 -9.34
CA ALA A 837 19.58 -35.63 -8.95
C ALA A 837 19.36 -36.13 -7.51
N ASN A 838 20.12 -37.15 -7.09
CA ASN A 838 20.03 -37.71 -5.74
C ASN A 838 20.49 -36.69 -4.68
N GLN A 839 21.59 -35.97 -4.91
CA GLN A 839 22.07 -34.91 -4.02
C GLN A 839 21.04 -33.77 -3.87
N MET A 840 20.40 -33.40 -4.99
CA MET A 840 19.33 -32.41 -4.97
C MET A 840 18.14 -32.89 -4.12
N GLN A 841 17.72 -34.15 -4.29
CA GLN A 841 16.59 -34.69 -3.52
C GLN A 841 16.90 -34.79 -2.03
N GLU A 842 18.10 -35.23 -1.64
CA GLU A 842 18.52 -35.30 -0.24
C GLU A 842 18.44 -33.93 0.45
N TYR A 843 18.89 -32.87 -0.22
CA TYR A 843 18.78 -31.50 0.30
C TYR A 843 17.32 -31.05 0.44
N VAL A 844 16.49 -31.32 -0.56
CA VAL A 844 15.06 -30.95 -0.54
C VAL A 844 14.32 -31.67 0.58
N ASP A 845 14.56 -32.97 0.75
CA ASP A 845 13.99 -33.77 1.83
C ASP A 845 14.47 -33.28 3.20
N GLY A 846 15.73 -32.84 3.31
CA GLY A 846 16.28 -32.22 4.52
C GLY A 846 15.54 -30.93 4.94
N ILE A 847 15.14 -30.09 3.97
CA ILE A 847 14.33 -28.89 4.22
C ILE A 847 12.91 -29.29 4.66
N LEU A 848 12.28 -30.20 3.93
CA LEU A 848 10.89 -30.60 4.18
C LEU A 848 10.72 -31.30 5.53
N THR A 849 11.72 -32.08 5.95
CA THR A 849 11.74 -32.76 7.26
C THR A 849 12.23 -31.86 8.40
N GLY A 850 12.62 -30.62 8.11
CA GLY A 850 13.14 -29.68 9.11
C GLY A 850 14.51 -30.06 9.68
N LYS A 851 15.23 -31.03 9.09
CA LYS A 851 16.61 -31.39 9.50
C LYS A 851 17.60 -30.28 9.14
N THR A 852 17.33 -29.54 8.06
CA THR A 852 18.13 -28.40 7.62
C THR A 852 17.54 -27.11 8.19
N THR A 853 17.53 -26.96 9.52
CA THR A 853 17.12 -25.70 10.15
C THR A 853 18.20 -24.64 9.96
N SER A 854 17.86 -23.66 9.13
CA SER A 854 18.39 -22.31 9.14
C SER A 854 18.58 -21.67 10.52
N THR A 855 19.63 -21.91 11.31
CA THR A 855 19.99 -20.96 12.37
C THR A 855 20.57 -19.72 11.69
N ILE A 856 19.69 -18.87 11.17
CA ILE A 856 20.06 -17.65 10.46
C ILE A 856 20.18 -16.55 11.53
N PRO A 857 21.37 -16.00 11.78
CA PRO A 857 21.49 -14.84 12.65
C PRO A 857 20.70 -13.68 12.04
N ASP A 858 19.93 -12.96 12.86
CA ASP A 858 19.31 -11.69 12.48
C ASP A 858 20.42 -10.64 12.28
N VAL A 859 21.11 -10.71 11.14
CA VAL A 859 22.11 -9.73 10.74
C VAL A 859 21.39 -8.55 10.10
N VAL A 860 21.52 -7.38 10.71
CA VAL A 860 21.04 -6.12 10.12
C VAL A 860 22.05 -5.65 9.09
N ASP A 861 21.80 -5.98 7.83
CA ASP A 861 22.61 -5.48 6.71
C ASP A 861 22.03 -4.16 6.21
N VAL A 862 22.80 -3.07 6.31
CA VAL A 862 22.34 -1.68 6.08
C VAL A 862 22.26 -1.33 4.58
N SER A 863 22.70 -2.23 3.69
CA SER A 863 22.64 -2.00 2.24
C SER A 863 21.20 -2.13 1.71
N PHE A 864 20.74 -1.18 0.89
CA PHE A 864 19.38 -1.16 0.31
C PHE A 864 18.99 -2.47 -0.41
N ILE A 865 19.94 -3.10 -1.11
CA ILE A 865 19.73 -4.38 -1.80
C ILE A 865 19.75 -5.57 -0.83
N ALA A 866 20.37 -5.43 0.33
CA ALA A 866 20.44 -6.46 1.37
C ALA A 866 19.22 -6.42 2.31
N ASP A 867 18.26 -5.52 2.10
CA ASP A 867 17.03 -5.48 2.87
C ASP A 867 16.27 -6.80 2.76
N ARG A 868 16.20 -7.50 3.90
CA ARG A 868 15.54 -8.81 4.04
C ARG A 868 14.09 -8.82 3.52
N ARG A 869 13.34 -7.74 3.77
CA ARG A 869 11.92 -7.63 3.39
C ARG A 869 11.77 -7.37 1.90
N ARG A 870 12.62 -6.53 1.31
CA ARG A 870 12.65 -6.30 -0.15
C ARG A 870 12.99 -7.57 -0.92
N ILE A 871 13.94 -8.37 -0.44
CA ILE A 871 14.26 -9.67 -1.04
C ILE A 871 13.02 -10.57 -1.00
N ASN A 872 12.35 -10.68 0.16
CA ASN A 872 11.12 -11.47 0.27
C ASN A 872 10.03 -10.99 -0.69
N VAL A 873 9.79 -9.68 -0.78
CA VAL A 873 8.82 -9.12 -1.75
C VAL A 873 9.22 -9.51 -3.17
N ALA A 874 10.46 -9.24 -3.58
CA ALA A 874 10.95 -9.47 -4.95
C ALA A 874 10.78 -10.92 -5.40
N ILE A 875 11.21 -11.90 -4.59
CA ILE A 875 11.18 -13.31 -4.99
C ILE A 875 9.79 -13.95 -4.90
N THR A 876 8.83 -13.31 -4.20
CA THR A 876 7.46 -13.83 -4.03
C THR A 876 6.43 -13.21 -4.99
N ARG A 877 6.91 -12.42 -5.98
CA ARG A 877 6.05 -11.86 -7.04
C ARG A 877 5.77 -12.83 -8.17
N ALA A 878 6.64 -13.82 -8.37
CA ALA A 878 6.54 -14.81 -9.43
C ALA A 878 5.55 -15.93 -9.09
N CYS A 879 4.73 -16.33 -10.06
CA CYS A 879 3.85 -17.50 -9.91
C CYS A 879 4.47 -18.77 -10.51
N ARG A 880 5.05 -18.69 -11.73
CA ARG A 880 5.57 -19.84 -12.49
C ARG A 880 7.09 -19.83 -12.63
N ASN A 881 7.68 -18.67 -12.93
CA ASN A 881 9.12 -18.55 -13.15
C ASN A 881 9.69 -17.30 -12.46
N LEU A 882 10.78 -17.52 -11.70
CA LEU A 882 11.60 -16.48 -11.12
C LEU A 882 13.01 -16.56 -11.69
N PHE A 883 13.43 -15.51 -12.39
CA PHE A 883 14.76 -15.39 -12.95
C PHE A 883 15.51 -14.27 -12.23
N ILE A 884 16.61 -14.58 -11.56
CA ILE A 884 17.42 -13.61 -10.82
C ILE A 884 18.71 -13.38 -11.59
N ILE A 885 19.01 -12.13 -11.95
CA ILE A 885 20.25 -11.75 -12.62
C ILE A 885 21.04 -10.85 -11.67
N GLY A 886 22.29 -11.18 -11.42
CA GLY A 886 23.14 -10.36 -10.56
C GLY A 886 24.57 -10.84 -10.43
N ASN A 887 25.42 -10.02 -9.79
CA ASN A 887 26.83 -10.31 -9.58
C ASN A 887 27.09 -11.00 -8.22
N PRO A 888 27.45 -12.30 -8.20
CA PRO A 888 27.71 -13.01 -6.94
C PRO A 888 28.85 -12.41 -6.12
N ARG A 889 29.86 -11.77 -6.72
CA ARG A 889 30.99 -11.17 -5.98
C ARG A 889 30.54 -10.10 -4.99
N PHE A 890 29.47 -9.40 -5.34
CA PHE A 890 28.87 -8.38 -4.48
C PHE A 890 27.81 -9.01 -3.59
N LEU A 891 26.88 -9.78 -4.18
CA LEU A 891 25.73 -10.33 -3.47
C LEU A 891 26.12 -11.31 -2.35
N LEU A 892 27.15 -12.13 -2.53
CA LEU A 892 27.60 -13.09 -1.52
C LEU A 892 28.24 -12.45 -0.28
N ARG A 893 28.49 -11.13 -0.30
CA ARG A 893 28.90 -10.38 0.90
C ARG A 893 27.75 -10.16 1.88
N HIS A 894 26.51 -10.30 1.40
CA HIS A 894 25.29 -10.06 2.15
C HIS A 894 24.66 -11.40 2.57
N THR A 895 24.36 -11.56 3.86
CA THR A 895 23.91 -12.83 4.46
C THR A 895 22.67 -13.41 3.77
N HIS A 896 21.67 -12.57 3.46
CA HIS A 896 20.42 -13.01 2.85
C HIS A 896 20.61 -13.50 1.40
N TRP A 897 21.42 -12.78 0.62
CA TRP A 897 21.73 -13.17 -0.76
C TRP A 897 22.62 -14.40 -0.83
N GLN A 898 23.56 -14.55 0.11
CA GLN A 898 24.37 -15.75 0.23
C GLN A 898 23.51 -16.99 0.48
N ALA A 899 22.55 -16.91 1.42
CA ALA A 899 21.61 -18.00 1.68
C ALA A 899 20.77 -18.34 0.45
N LEU A 900 20.24 -17.33 -0.26
CA LEU A 900 19.47 -17.53 -1.49
C LEU A 900 20.30 -18.19 -2.60
N TYR A 901 21.52 -17.71 -2.82
CA TYR A 901 22.43 -18.27 -3.81
C TYR A 901 22.80 -19.71 -3.50
N HIS A 902 23.14 -20.02 -2.24
CA HIS A 902 23.45 -21.39 -1.82
C HIS A 902 22.24 -22.33 -1.97
N HIS A 903 21.03 -21.86 -1.67
CA HIS A 903 19.82 -22.66 -1.86
C HIS A 903 19.59 -23.00 -3.34
N TYR A 904 19.69 -22.02 -4.24
CA TYR A 904 19.56 -22.30 -5.68
C TYR A 904 20.73 -23.11 -6.22
N ALA A 905 21.93 -22.95 -5.67
CA ALA A 905 23.06 -23.82 -5.98
C ALA A 905 22.80 -25.28 -5.60
N GLN A 906 22.23 -25.55 -4.42
CA GLN A 906 21.88 -26.90 -3.97
C GLN A 906 20.69 -27.49 -4.75
N CYS A 907 19.83 -26.64 -5.30
CA CYS A 907 18.72 -27.05 -6.17
C CYS A 907 19.10 -27.17 -7.66
N GLY A 908 20.38 -27.01 -8.03
CA GLY A 908 20.80 -27.04 -9.44
C GLY A 908 20.23 -25.87 -10.28
N GLY A 909 19.92 -24.75 -9.65
CA GLY A 909 19.29 -23.57 -10.23
C GLY A 909 20.24 -22.40 -10.50
N VAL A 910 21.56 -22.60 -10.41
CA VAL A 910 22.55 -21.53 -10.67
C VAL A 910 23.17 -21.70 -12.05
N PHE A 911 23.14 -20.65 -12.87
CA PHE A 911 23.80 -20.59 -14.16
C PHE A 911 24.91 -19.52 -14.16
N ILE A 912 26.16 -19.93 -14.35
CA ILE A 912 27.31 -19.02 -14.37
C ILE A 912 27.52 -18.46 -15.79
N CYS A 913 27.22 -17.17 -15.96
CA CYS A 913 27.47 -16.44 -17.20
C CYS A 913 28.96 -16.06 -17.31
N LYS A 914 29.52 -16.27 -18.50
CA LYS A 914 30.92 -15.96 -18.84
C LYS A 914 30.97 -14.83 -19.87
N PRO A 915 30.95 -13.55 -19.45
CA PRO A 915 31.10 -12.43 -20.37
C PRO A 915 32.51 -12.41 -20.97
N GLU A 916 32.64 -11.93 -22.20
CA GLU A 916 33.93 -11.84 -22.89
C GLU A 916 34.36 -10.38 -22.98
N ARG A 917 35.61 -10.09 -22.56
CA ARG A 917 36.18 -8.73 -22.56
C ARG A 917 35.27 -7.67 -21.88
N GLY A 918 34.54 -8.07 -20.83
CA GLY A 918 33.66 -7.17 -20.09
C GLY A 918 32.36 -6.78 -20.84
N LYS A 919 31.98 -7.51 -21.90
CA LYS A 919 30.70 -7.36 -22.59
C LYS A 919 29.97 -8.69 -22.73
N MET A 920 28.64 -8.63 -22.82
CA MET A 920 27.81 -9.79 -23.16
C MET A 920 27.68 -9.90 -24.68
N ARG A 921 27.93 -11.10 -25.24
CA ARG A 921 27.64 -11.39 -26.65
C ARG A 921 26.13 -11.31 -26.89
N GLU A 922 25.71 -10.78 -28.04
CA GLU A 922 24.28 -10.51 -28.34
C GLU A 922 23.36 -11.73 -28.27
N ASN A 923 23.88 -12.94 -28.55
CA ASN A 923 23.16 -14.22 -28.56
C ASN A 923 23.75 -15.26 -27.59
N TYR A 924 24.41 -14.81 -26.52
CA TYR A 924 25.10 -15.67 -25.56
C TYR A 924 24.27 -16.87 -25.06
N LEU A 925 23.03 -16.65 -24.61
CA LEU A 925 22.17 -17.72 -24.09
C LEU A 925 21.78 -18.73 -25.18
N GLN A 926 21.57 -18.26 -26.41
CA GLN A 926 21.28 -19.14 -27.55
C GLN A 926 22.50 -19.96 -27.95
N THR A 927 23.70 -19.36 -27.96
CA THR A 927 24.95 -20.09 -28.22
C THR A 927 25.19 -21.16 -27.17
N TRP A 928 25.02 -20.85 -25.88
CA TRP A 928 25.12 -21.86 -24.82
C TRP A 928 24.10 -22.98 -25.01
N GLY A 929 22.84 -22.63 -25.32
CA GLY A 929 21.78 -23.61 -25.57
C GLY A 929 22.12 -24.54 -26.73
N ARG A 930 22.72 -24.01 -27.81
CA ARG A 930 23.19 -24.80 -28.96
C ARG A 930 24.27 -25.79 -28.53
N ASP A 931 25.28 -25.34 -27.80
CA ASP A 931 26.37 -26.20 -27.32
C ASP A 931 25.85 -27.31 -26.40
N TYR A 932 24.91 -26.98 -25.50
CA TYR A 932 24.24 -27.94 -24.63
C TYR A 932 23.49 -29.02 -25.44
N LEU A 933 22.68 -28.61 -26.41
CA LEU A 933 21.89 -29.52 -27.26
C LEU A 933 22.75 -30.37 -28.21
N LEU A 934 23.97 -29.91 -28.53
CA LEU A 934 24.94 -30.69 -29.30
C LEU A 934 25.58 -31.80 -28.46
N ARG A 935 25.81 -31.54 -27.16
CA ARG A 935 26.35 -32.52 -26.22
C ARG A 935 25.31 -33.56 -25.79
N ASP A 936 24.09 -33.14 -25.50
CA ASP A 936 23.01 -34.01 -25.05
C ASP A 936 21.97 -34.27 -26.16
N LYS A 937 22.25 -35.28 -26.99
CA LYS A 937 21.36 -35.69 -28.08
C LYS A 937 20.02 -36.23 -27.57
N GLN A 938 19.99 -36.88 -26.40
CA GLN A 938 18.76 -37.44 -25.85
C GLN A 938 17.81 -36.34 -25.38
N ALA A 939 18.32 -35.34 -24.65
CA ALA A 939 17.56 -34.17 -24.27
C ALA A 939 17.07 -33.39 -25.49
N ARG A 940 17.92 -33.22 -26.53
CA ARG A 940 17.52 -32.59 -27.79
C ARG A 940 16.30 -33.27 -28.42
N LYS A 941 16.33 -34.60 -28.58
CA LYS A 941 15.19 -35.37 -29.12
C LYS A 941 13.95 -35.25 -28.23
N ARG A 942 14.11 -35.29 -26.90
CA ARG A 942 13.02 -35.10 -25.95
C ARG A 942 12.35 -33.73 -26.10
N TYR A 943 13.14 -32.65 -26.20
CA TYR A 943 12.63 -31.29 -26.33
C TYR A 943 11.99 -31.02 -27.68
N LEU A 944 12.49 -31.62 -28.77
CA LEU A 944 11.85 -31.53 -30.09
C LEU A 944 10.45 -32.18 -30.10
N LYS A 945 10.24 -33.25 -29.32
CA LYS A 945 8.92 -33.89 -29.14
C LYS A 945 7.96 -33.05 -28.27
N ASN A 946 8.46 -32.07 -27.51
CA ASN A 946 7.64 -31.19 -26.69
C ASN A 946 7.13 -30.00 -27.54
N PRO A 947 5.81 -29.83 -27.73
CA PRO A 947 5.26 -28.82 -28.63
C PRO A 947 5.55 -27.37 -28.22
N LEU A 948 5.84 -27.12 -26.94
CA LEU A 948 6.15 -25.79 -26.42
C LEU A 948 7.64 -25.44 -26.58
N LEU A 949 8.50 -26.46 -26.65
CA LEU A 949 9.96 -26.29 -26.79
C LEU A 949 10.44 -26.41 -28.23
N SER A 950 9.76 -27.18 -29.09
CA SER A 950 10.21 -27.46 -30.46
C SER A 950 10.61 -26.19 -31.23
N LYS A 951 9.78 -25.13 -31.18
CA LYS A 951 10.09 -23.83 -31.80
C LYS A 951 11.34 -23.15 -31.22
N LEU A 952 11.54 -23.24 -29.91
CA LEU A 952 12.74 -22.71 -29.25
C LEU A 952 13.99 -23.48 -29.69
N ILE A 953 13.91 -24.81 -29.72
CA ILE A 953 15.03 -25.67 -30.12
C ILE A 953 15.42 -25.44 -31.58
N LEU A 954 14.44 -25.38 -32.49
CA LEU A 954 14.65 -25.05 -33.89
C LEU A 954 15.37 -23.70 -34.05
N LYS A 955 14.92 -22.68 -33.31
CA LYS A 955 15.53 -21.34 -33.30
C LYS A 955 16.98 -21.37 -32.80
N ILE A 956 17.26 -22.10 -31.72
CA ILE A 956 18.61 -22.23 -31.14
C ILE A 956 19.56 -22.98 -32.09
N MET A 957 19.08 -24.04 -32.74
CA MET A 957 19.88 -24.85 -33.67
C MET A 957 20.01 -24.22 -35.06
N GLY A 958 19.16 -23.25 -35.40
CA GLY A 958 19.06 -22.71 -36.75
C GLY A 958 18.58 -23.75 -37.76
N TRP A 959 17.71 -24.66 -37.32
CA TRP A 959 17.17 -25.75 -38.13
C TRP A 959 15.79 -25.43 -38.67
N ASP A 960 15.43 -26.04 -39.81
CA ASP A 960 14.06 -26.04 -40.32
C ASP A 960 13.26 -27.23 -39.78
N ALA A 961 11.94 -27.24 -40.02
CA ALA A 961 11.06 -28.29 -39.51
C ALA A 961 11.41 -29.69 -40.06
N LYS A 962 11.89 -29.77 -41.31
CA LYS A 962 12.26 -31.03 -41.96
C LYS A 962 13.47 -31.70 -41.29
N THR A 963 14.50 -30.92 -41.00
CA THR A 963 15.71 -31.39 -40.30
C THR A 963 15.36 -31.94 -38.90
N ALA A 964 14.37 -31.35 -38.22
CA ALA A 964 13.92 -31.84 -36.92
C ALA A 964 13.13 -33.16 -37.01
N ASP A 965 12.29 -33.33 -38.03
CA ASP A 965 11.53 -34.57 -38.23
C ASP A 965 12.47 -35.76 -38.50
N GLU A 966 13.51 -35.56 -39.32
CA GLU A 966 14.56 -36.56 -39.57
C GLU A 966 15.24 -37.00 -38.26
N GLU A 967 15.66 -36.05 -37.42
CA GLU A 967 16.31 -36.31 -36.13
C GLU A 967 15.40 -37.03 -35.11
N ILE A 968 14.08 -36.75 -35.14
CA ILE A 968 13.09 -37.43 -34.28
C ILE A 968 12.89 -38.88 -34.73
N THR A 969 12.88 -39.13 -36.05
CA THR A 969 12.66 -40.45 -36.65
C THR A 969 13.88 -41.38 -36.62
N ASP A 970 15.07 -40.85 -36.38
CA ASP A 970 16.31 -41.61 -36.35
C ASP A 970 16.42 -42.47 -35.07
N GLN A 971 15.66 -43.58 -35.02
CA GLN A 971 15.94 -44.82 -34.29
C GLN A 971 14.99 -45.96 -34.72
N GLN A 972 15.48 -46.86 -35.57
CA GLN A 972 15.33 -48.30 -35.31
C GLN A 972 16.70 -48.84 -34.87
N PRO A 973 16.81 -49.55 -33.74
CA PRO A 973 18.03 -50.27 -33.41
C PRO A 973 18.16 -51.49 -34.32
N ALA A 974 19.24 -51.53 -35.12
CA ALA A 974 19.68 -52.75 -35.78
C ALA A 974 20.06 -53.79 -34.72
N THR A 975 19.12 -54.67 -34.39
CA THR A 975 19.38 -55.87 -33.57
C THR A 975 19.24 -57.10 -34.44
N ALA A 976 20.38 -57.78 -34.61
CA ALA A 976 20.55 -59.20 -34.93
C ALA A 976 19.82 -59.79 -36.15
N GLN A 977 20.50 -59.84 -37.29
CA GLN A 977 20.36 -60.93 -38.26
C GLN A 977 21.55 -60.95 -39.23
N GLN A 978 22.66 -61.58 -38.83
CA GLN A 978 23.65 -62.12 -39.76
C GLN A 978 24.60 -63.08 -39.03
N ALA A 979 24.30 -64.38 -39.11
CA ALA A 979 25.25 -65.48 -39.33
C ALA A 979 24.60 -66.82 -38.92
N ASN A 980 23.75 -67.36 -39.79
CA ASN A 980 23.60 -68.81 -39.96
C ASN A 980 23.27 -69.07 -41.43
N LYS A 981 24.32 -69.18 -42.24
CA LYS A 981 24.26 -69.84 -43.55
C LYS A 981 24.41 -71.34 -43.27
N THR A 982 23.34 -72.09 -43.44
CA THR A 982 23.39 -73.53 -43.65
C THR A 982 22.84 -73.77 -45.07
N PRO A 983 23.59 -74.42 -45.97
CA PRO A 983 23.12 -74.69 -47.32
C PRO A 983 22.22 -75.93 -47.34
N ALA A 984 21.12 -75.86 -48.07
CA ALA A 984 20.29 -77.01 -48.38
C ALA A 984 20.75 -77.69 -49.69
N ASN A 985 20.70 -79.03 -49.65
CA ASN A 985 20.64 -80.01 -50.73
C ASN A 985 21.91 -80.44 -51.48
N GLN A 986 22.34 -81.67 -51.18
CA GLN A 986 22.37 -82.80 -52.13
C GLN A 986 22.10 -84.13 -51.36
N GLN A 987 21.15 -84.93 -51.90
CA GLN A 987 20.67 -86.27 -51.48
C GLN A 987 21.68 -87.40 -51.81
N PRO A 988 21.44 -88.70 -51.47
CA PRO A 988 20.38 -89.31 -50.66
C PRO A 988 20.85 -89.91 -49.32
#